data_AF-C6A025-F1
#
_entry.id   AF-C6A025-F1
#
_cell.length_a   1.000
_cell.length_b   1.000
_cell.length_c   1.000
_cell.angle_alpha   90.00
_cell.angle_beta   90.00
_cell.angle_gamma   90.00
#
_symmetry.space_group_name_H-M   'P 1'
#
loop_
_entity.id
_entity.type
_entity.pdbx_description
1 polymer ?
#
loop_
_entity_poly.entity_id
_entity_poly.type
_entity_poly.pdbx_seq_one_letter_code
_entity_poly.pdbx_strand_id
1 'polypeptide(L)'
;MGEKKKKRSGLSWIEEILNEEAPSLENIIKEEEEEKFSTLKDEESTPIVPEIKIPSQPQVSETWEEKSLGGILGRARGPPQRPIAATYYGEETKVLDVYGNVRILRVTGEPIPIYEIRIPQLSEEEEKLIKIVRDRAIAEIQIDPESIPDPEERRRIFGRAVKNIMKELAPNVSEGRMEILINLVVQNMIGYGKLDPLVRDDNLEEVMVVGTRKPVYVWHRKFYMCKTNINFDDEREILNIIERIARQVGRRIDQQTPLLDARLPDGSRVNATIRPVSLEGPTLTIRKFKKDPLTIIDLLKYGTFNLEIASLLWIFVDGLGVKPANVLVAGGTGSGKTTTLNALAMFIPPSERVISIEDTAELQLPIEHWVRLETRPPNIEGRGEITMDDLVKNTLRMRPDRIIVGEVRGPEARTMFTAMNTGHNGALYDFSVIQLSNGKFVLIGDLVGRLFEKYSDRVEKYKDLEYIVLDEKDRFEVVSVGPDLKAGKHVVSKVWRRKVRKDEKLMRIKTRTGNEVILTKNHPFFVFSNGDVMRTEAEKLRVGDRVAVMMRPPKAPQRRAFVDPKVYAGVSDYYLVPNGNGMLKVPNNGIPPKKAQFLLSVNSNLVKLIREVDDNLAYLAGVLLGDGYIASNGYYISATFDDEAYMEAFLNVTSKFLPNYTPQIKFNGKSAVVTVSSKIFAEVLSRMFNIPKGKKSEIWGVPDVVLSNDDLMRYFIAGLFDADGYVDESGPSVILTTKSENAARKIWYALQRLGIISTVSRVKNRGFKDGEIFRITISGVEDLKKFAKLIPLHHSRKRSKLESILKSKKTYRGRRTYRVPISAGMIRPLRQRLSLTIAELSKLASHHAGEKISESLIRHVEKGRVSEIRRSALKGIALAFQQVAEDIGDEEAWTMAKRLQLVAEGGVYWDEVVSVEEVRPEELGIEYLYDLTVDDDHNYVANGILVSNCMGTIHSNSARETIVRLESPPMNVPRIMIPALDVIIMQVRFNNRKKGTIRRITEIAEVSGIEGESVQLNTIYKYNPAKDEINPTGVPSRVMNQLAEHTGLTTEELLEERLKREVVLQWMVEKGIRSIEEVGHYIREFYINPEDTLARIEQDSSLELTEKVKRVI
;
A
#
# COMPACT_ATOMS: atom_id res chain seq x y z
N MET A 1 -52.29 -26.65 -37.78
CA MET A 1 -52.14 -27.47 -36.55
C MET A 1 -50.66 -27.49 -36.19
N GLY A 2 -50.21 -27.20 -34.97
CA GLY A 2 -50.93 -26.63 -33.82
C GLY A 2 -50.01 -26.61 -32.59
N GLU A 3 -49.74 -25.42 -32.03
CA GLU A 3 -49.17 -25.11 -30.70
C GLU A 3 -47.90 -25.84 -30.19
N LYS A 4 -46.94 -25.20 -29.50
CA LYS A 4 -46.68 -23.79 -29.18
C LYS A 4 -45.15 -23.65 -29.01
N LYS A 5 -44.49 -22.74 -29.73
CA LYS A 5 -43.06 -22.44 -29.55
C LYS A 5 -42.90 -21.10 -28.80
N LYS A 6 -42.10 -21.07 -27.72
CA LYS A 6 -41.48 -19.84 -27.22
C LYS A 6 -39.98 -19.90 -27.49
N LYS A 7 -39.46 -18.91 -28.24
CA LYS A 7 -38.02 -18.66 -28.44
C LYS A 7 -37.59 -17.45 -27.61
N ARG A 8 -36.29 -17.32 -27.35
CA ARG A 8 -35.69 -16.14 -26.71
C ARG A 8 -35.39 -15.03 -27.73
N SER A 9 -35.89 -13.84 -27.44
CA SER A 9 -35.40 -12.52 -27.84
C SER A 9 -36.07 -11.51 -26.91
N GLY A 10 -35.43 -10.44 -26.40
CA GLY A 10 -34.07 -9.97 -26.63
C GLY A 10 -34.08 -8.55 -27.17
N LEU A 11 -33.72 -7.58 -26.30
CA LEU A 11 -33.67 -6.13 -26.54
C LEU A 11 -35.05 -5.46 -26.75
N SER A 12 -35.36 -4.49 -25.88
CA SER A 12 -36.52 -3.57 -26.00
C SER A 12 -36.42 -2.33 -25.08
N TRP A 13 -35.41 -2.21 -24.20
CA TRP A 13 -35.30 -1.16 -23.17
C TRP A 13 -34.07 -0.24 -23.37
N ILE A 14 -33.66 -0.04 -24.62
CA ILE A 14 -32.52 0.85 -24.97
C ILE A 14 -32.98 2.00 -25.89
N GLU A 15 -34.13 1.89 -26.54
CA GLU A 15 -34.64 2.91 -27.48
C GLU A 15 -35.46 4.02 -26.79
N GLU A 16 -35.91 3.83 -25.54
CA GLU A 16 -36.59 4.87 -24.74
C GLU A 16 -35.63 5.76 -23.93
N ILE A 17 -34.33 5.44 -23.86
CA ILE A 17 -33.32 6.21 -23.09
C ILE A 17 -32.60 7.27 -23.97
N LEU A 18 -32.88 7.31 -25.27
CA LEU A 18 -32.13 8.10 -26.26
C LEU A 18 -32.92 9.26 -26.90
N ASN A 19 -34.02 9.71 -26.28
CA ASN A 19 -34.97 10.62 -26.93
C ASN A 19 -35.54 11.76 -26.06
N GLU A 20 -34.82 12.19 -25.02
CA GLU A 20 -35.07 13.49 -24.35
C GLU A 20 -33.80 14.35 -24.36
N GLU A 21 -33.91 15.58 -24.86
CA GLU A 21 -32.81 16.54 -24.96
C GLU A 21 -32.62 17.28 -23.63
N ALA A 22 -31.42 17.20 -23.04
CA ALA A 22 -31.11 17.94 -21.82
C ALA A 22 -30.92 19.45 -22.11
N PRO A 23 -31.54 20.37 -21.35
CA PRO A 23 -31.38 21.81 -21.53
C PRO A 23 -29.96 22.28 -21.14
N SER A 24 -29.53 23.42 -21.70
CA SER A 24 -28.19 23.96 -21.50
C SER A 24 -27.95 24.54 -20.09
N LEU A 25 -26.70 24.41 -19.62
CA LEU A 25 -26.23 24.88 -18.30
C LEU A 25 -26.39 26.38 -18.05
N GLU A 26 -26.62 27.19 -19.09
CA GLU A 26 -26.76 28.66 -18.99
C GLU A 26 -28.06 29.11 -18.29
N ASN A 27 -29.08 28.23 -18.20
CA ASN A 27 -30.33 28.55 -17.52
C ASN A 27 -30.31 28.27 -16.00
N ILE A 28 -29.33 27.51 -15.49
CA ILE A 28 -29.22 27.19 -14.05
C ILE A 28 -28.49 28.33 -13.30
N ILE A 29 -27.62 29.07 -14.00
CA ILE A 29 -26.75 30.10 -13.40
C ILE A 29 -27.49 31.46 -13.22
N LYS A 30 -28.78 31.55 -13.57
CA LYS A 30 -29.52 32.82 -13.63
C LYS A 30 -30.50 33.12 -12.48
N GLU A 31 -30.64 32.23 -11.50
CA GLU A 31 -31.53 32.46 -10.34
C GLU A 31 -30.80 32.47 -8.98
N GLU A 32 -29.45 32.35 -8.95
CA GLU A 32 -28.66 32.38 -7.70
C GLU A 32 -27.85 33.67 -7.45
N GLU A 33 -27.77 34.62 -8.39
CA GLU A 33 -26.95 35.86 -8.24
C GLU A 33 -27.71 37.13 -7.80
N GLU A 34 -29.06 37.16 -7.81
CA GLU A 34 -29.85 38.38 -7.50
C GLU A 34 -30.51 38.44 -6.10
N GLU A 35 -29.92 37.89 -5.03
CA GLU A 35 -30.38 38.24 -3.66
C GLU A 35 -29.33 38.26 -2.52
N LYS A 36 -28.04 38.51 -2.80
CA LYS A 36 -27.02 38.70 -1.74
C LYS A 36 -26.01 39.82 -1.98
N PHE A 37 -26.43 41.08 -1.80
CA PHE A 37 -25.61 42.09 -1.10
C PHE A 37 -26.45 43.27 -0.59
N SER A 38 -26.01 43.85 0.55
CA SER A 38 -26.75 44.81 1.41
C SER A 38 -27.98 44.20 2.12
N THR A 39 -28.35 44.58 3.34
CA THR A 39 -27.83 45.64 4.24
C THR A 39 -27.44 45.11 5.63
N LEU A 40 -26.54 45.82 6.33
CA LEU A 40 -26.22 45.59 7.74
C LEU A 40 -27.33 46.13 8.67
N LYS A 41 -27.68 45.39 9.74
CA LYS A 41 -27.53 45.81 11.16
C LYS A 41 -28.15 44.85 12.17
N ASP A 42 -27.87 45.12 13.44
CA ASP A 42 -28.19 44.35 14.64
C ASP A 42 -29.69 44.31 14.98
N GLU A 43 -30.18 43.16 15.47
CA GLU A 43 -31.11 43.09 16.63
C GLU A 43 -31.26 41.63 17.13
N GLU A 44 -31.51 41.45 18.43
CA GLU A 44 -31.73 40.13 19.06
C GLU A 44 -33.15 39.63 18.78
N SER A 45 -33.32 38.35 18.40
CA SER A 45 -34.65 37.71 18.42
C SER A 45 -34.58 36.22 18.76
N THR A 46 -35.58 35.76 19.53
CA THR A 46 -35.68 34.38 20.03
C THR A 46 -36.19 33.40 18.98
N PRO A 47 -35.70 32.14 18.95
CA PRO A 47 -36.19 31.14 18.00
C PRO A 47 -37.66 30.78 18.25
N ILE A 48 -38.45 30.81 17.18
CA ILE A 48 -39.89 30.55 17.19
C ILE A 48 -40.15 29.04 17.31
N VAL A 49 -41.05 28.65 18.22
CA VAL A 49 -41.55 27.27 18.32
C VAL A 49 -42.76 27.11 17.39
N PRO A 50 -42.82 26.08 16.52
CA PRO A 50 -43.97 25.88 15.62
C PRO A 50 -45.22 25.44 16.39
N GLU A 51 -46.38 25.97 16.01
CA GLU A 51 -47.67 25.60 16.63
C GLU A 51 -48.08 24.16 16.31
N ILE A 52 -48.50 23.43 17.35
CA ILE A 52 -49.04 22.06 17.23
C ILE A 52 -50.52 22.15 16.87
N LYS A 53 -50.88 21.77 15.65
CA LYS A 53 -52.30 21.61 15.25
C LYS A 53 -52.88 20.33 15.87
N ILE A 54 -53.91 20.49 16.70
CA ILE A 54 -54.66 19.39 17.31
C ILE A 54 -55.63 18.79 16.27
N PRO A 55 -55.58 17.48 15.97
CA PRO A 55 -56.58 16.82 15.11
C PRO A 55 -57.93 16.67 15.82
N SER A 56 -59.03 16.72 15.07
CA SER A 56 -60.37 16.43 15.58
C SER A 56 -60.53 14.97 16.00
N GLN A 57 -61.28 14.72 17.09
CA GLN A 57 -61.49 13.40 17.67
C GLN A 57 -62.05 12.36 16.67
N PRO A 58 -61.46 11.15 16.57
CA PRO A 58 -62.17 9.98 16.09
C PRO A 58 -63.07 9.42 17.21
N GLN A 59 -64.30 9.03 16.88
CA GLN A 59 -65.14 8.28 17.82
C GLN A 59 -64.59 6.86 17.97
N VAL A 60 -64.35 6.43 19.21
CA VAL A 60 -64.07 5.03 19.56
C VAL A 60 -65.08 4.59 20.61
N SER A 61 -65.93 3.63 20.24
CA SER A 61 -66.92 3.05 21.13
C SER A 61 -66.41 1.73 21.72
N GLU A 62 -66.01 1.73 22.98
CA GLU A 62 -66.26 0.60 23.90
C GLU A 62 -66.01 1.00 25.36
N THR A 63 -66.83 0.47 26.26
CA THR A 63 -66.93 0.93 27.65
C THR A 63 -65.94 0.22 28.58
N TRP A 64 -65.05 0.98 29.20
CA TRP A 64 -64.36 0.56 30.43
C TRP A 64 -65.06 1.21 31.63
N GLU A 65 -65.50 0.42 32.60
CA GLU A 65 -66.26 0.92 33.75
C GLU A 65 -65.46 1.92 34.61
N GLU A 66 -66.09 3.04 34.96
CA GLU A 66 -65.55 4.00 35.92
C GLU A 66 -65.50 3.39 37.34
N LYS A 67 -64.33 2.93 37.77
CA LYS A 67 -64.00 2.75 39.19
C LYS A 67 -62.83 3.66 39.55
N SER A 68 -63.09 4.57 40.49
CA SER A 68 -62.33 5.80 40.67
C SER A 68 -60.90 5.59 41.19
N LEU A 69 -59.92 5.90 40.33
CA LEU A 69 -58.49 5.98 40.70
C LEU A 69 -58.23 6.93 41.89
N GLY A 70 -59.07 7.96 42.06
CA GLY A 70 -59.02 8.88 43.20
C GLY A 70 -59.24 8.23 44.58
N GLY A 71 -59.76 6.99 44.65
CA GLY A 71 -59.90 6.24 45.91
C GLY A 71 -58.61 5.62 46.43
N ILE A 72 -57.58 5.46 45.61
CA ILE A 72 -56.38 4.68 45.95
C ILE A 72 -55.37 5.51 46.76
N LEU A 73 -55.14 6.77 46.38
CA LEU A 73 -54.13 7.67 46.99
C LEU A 73 -54.43 8.13 48.44
N GLY A 74 -55.36 7.49 49.14
CA GLY A 74 -55.92 7.97 50.41
C GLY A 74 -55.15 7.66 51.69
N ARG A 75 -54.15 6.76 51.68
CA ARG A 75 -53.53 6.24 52.94
C ARG A 75 -52.00 6.08 52.96
N ALA A 76 -51.26 6.97 52.28
CA ALA A 76 -49.79 7.03 52.36
C ALA A 76 -49.26 7.95 53.50
N ARG A 77 -49.71 7.77 54.75
CA ARG A 77 -49.12 8.42 55.95
C ARG A 77 -48.55 7.39 56.92
N GLY A 78 -47.41 6.82 56.54
CA GLY A 78 -46.50 6.11 57.43
C GLY A 78 -45.06 6.55 57.16
N PRO A 79 -44.14 6.49 58.14
CA PRO A 79 -42.71 6.61 57.84
C PRO A 79 -42.32 5.49 56.87
N PRO A 80 -41.30 5.68 56.02
CA PRO A 80 -40.85 4.64 55.10
C PRO A 80 -40.53 3.37 55.89
N GLN A 81 -41.17 2.25 55.50
CA GLN A 81 -40.88 0.96 56.12
C GLN A 81 -39.38 0.69 55.98
N ARG A 82 -38.76 0.16 57.03
CA ARG A 82 -37.33 -0.19 56.99
C ARG A 82 -37.10 -1.11 55.78
N PRO A 83 -36.08 -0.85 54.94
CA PRO A 83 -35.92 -1.59 53.71
C PRO A 83 -35.83 -3.09 54.01
N ILE A 84 -36.64 -3.89 53.30
CA ILE A 84 -36.44 -5.34 53.24
C ILE A 84 -35.10 -5.54 52.55
N ALA A 85 -34.07 -5.68 53.37
CA ALA A 85 -32.71 -5.65 52.90
C ALA A 85 -32.32 -7.04 52.40
N ALA A 86 -31.95 -7.12 51.13
CA ALA A 86 -31.01 -8.13 50.64
C ALA A 86 -29.59 -7.84 51.19
N THR A 87 -29.48 -7.65 52.51
CA THR A 87 -28.23 -7.36 53.19
C THR A 87 -27.37 -8.61 53.20
N TYR A 88 -26.16 -8.45 52.66
CA TYR A 88 -25.01 -9.27 53.02
C TYR A 88 -24.59 -8.97 54.48
N TYR A 89 -25.43 -9.38 55.44
CA TYR A 89 -25.06 -9.47 56.85
C TYR A 89 -24.50 -10.87 57.11
N GLY A 90 -23.30 -11.09 56.59
CA GLY A 90 -22.49 -12.29 56.78
C GLY A 90 -21.02 -11.91 56.71
N GLU A 91 -20.38 -11.80 57.87
CA GLU A 91 -18.94 -11.56 58.05
C GLU A 91 -18.41 -10.23 57.45
N GLU A 92 -17.12 -9.95 57.65
CA GLU A 92 -16.55 -8.59 57.50
C GLU A 92 -16.79 -8.02 56.10
N THR A 93 -17.53 -6.91 56.03
CA THR A 93 -17.83 -6.20 54.79
C THR A 93 -17.17 -4.83 54.77
N LYS A 94 -16.19 -4.67 53.88
CA LYS A 94 -15.41 -3.43 53.74
C LYS A 94 -15.89 -2.62 52.54
N VAL A 95 -16.24 -1.35 52.76
CA VAL A 95 -16.46 -0.40 51.67
C VAL A 95 -15.11 -0.10 51.00
N LEU A 96 -15.06 -0.24 49.66
CA LEU A 96 -13.89 0.08 48.84
C LEU A 96 -14.00 1.46 48.19
N ASP A 97 -15.22 1.89 47.86
CA ASP A 97 -15.49 3.19 47.22
C ASP A 97 -16.96 3.61 47.34
N VAL A 98 -17.22 4.91 47.17
CA VAL A 98 -18.58 5.49 47.13
C VAL A 98 -18.57 6.71 46.21
N TYR A 99 -19.45 6.73 45.20
CA TYR A 99 -19.68 7.90 44.34
C TYR A 99 -21.11 7.91 43.80
N GLY A 100 -21.70 9.09 43.63
CA GLY A 100 -23.10 9.22 43.17
C GLY A 100 -24.08 8.40 44.00
N ASN A 101 -24.79 7.46 43.36
CA ASN A 101 -25.70 6.49 43.98
C ASN A 101 -25.10 5.07 44.08
N VAL A 102 -23.78 4.92 43.90
CA VAL A 102 -23.02 3.65 43.84
C VAL A 102 -22.20 3.44 45.12
N ARG A 103 -22.14 2.21 45.62
CA ARG A 103 -21.19 1.75 46.65
C ARG A 103 -20.46 0.50 46.17
N ILE A 104 -19.14 0.47 46.31
CA ILE A 104 -18.32 -0.72 46.02
C ILE A 104 -17.98 -1.41 47.34
N LEU A 105 -18.33 -2.69 47.47
CA LEU A 105 -18.22 -3.47 48.69
C LEU A 105 -17.34 -4.70 48.48
N ARG A 106 -16.45 -5.00 49.43
CA ARG A 106 -15.80 -6.31 49.56
C ARG A 106 -16.43 -7.04 50.73
N VAL A 107 -17.28 -8.01 50.43
CA VAL A 107 -17.88 -8.93 51.41
C VAL A 107 -16.92 -10.12 51.60
N THR A 108 -16.83 -10.65 52.82
CA THR A 108 -16.09 -11.88 53.09
C THR A 108 -16.82 -13.09 52.48
N GLY A 109 -16.06 -14.07 51.97
CA GLY A 109 -16.62 -15.24 51.26
C GLY A 109 -16.96 -15.00 49.78
N GLU A 110 -17.35 -13.79 49.36
CA GLU A 110 -17.57 -13.47 47.94
C GLU A 110 -16.24 -13.33 47.17
N PRO A 111 -16.04 -14.03 46.03
CA PRO A 111 -14.77 -14.01 45.31
C PRO A 111 -14.47 -12.66 44.68
N ILE A 112 -15.50 -11.91 44.26
CA ILE A 112 -15.42 -10.61 43.58
C ILE A 112 -16.13 -9.49 44.38
N PRO A 113 -15.78 -8.21 44.18
CA PRO A 113 -16.51 -7.10 44.82
C PRO A 113 -17.97 -7.03 44.36
N ILE A 114 -18.80 -6.43 45.20
CA ILE A 114 -20.19 -6.09 44.89
C ILE A 114 -20.28 -4.61 44.50
N TYR A 115 -21.00 -4.34 43.41
CA TYR A 115 -21.34 -3.03 42.92
C TYR A 115 -22.81 -2.75 43.28
N GLU A 116 -23.04 -2.05 44.38
CA GLU A 116 -24.37 -1.76 44.90
C GLU A 116 -24.88 -0.42 44.36
N ILE A 117 -25.90 -0.44 43.49
CA ILE A 117 -26.66 0.76 43.12
C ILE A 117 -27.85 0.92 44.06
N ARG A 118 -28.08 2.15 44.51
CA ARG A 118 -29.33 2.56 45.16
C ARG A 118 -30.42 2.75 44.11
N ILE A 119 -31.20 1.70 43.89
CA ILE A 119 -32.45 1.72 43.12
C ILE A 119 -33.56 2.35 43.99
N PRO A 120 -34.41 3.25 43.46
CA PRO A 120 -35.58 3.72 44.19
C PRO A 120 -36.54 2.55 44.46
N GLN A 121 -36.89 2.31 45.73
CA GLN A 121 -38.02 1.43 46.06
C GLN A 121 -39.32 2.12 45.63
N LEU A 122 -40.23 1.35 45.04
CA LEU A 122 -41.55 1.77 44.56
C LEU A 122 -42.64 1.07 45.41
N SER A 123 -43.80 1.71 45.57
CA SER A 123 -45.01 1.01 46.00
C SER A 123 -45.70 0.33 44.82
N GLU A 124 -46.57 -0.66 45.09
CA GLU A 124 -47.43 -1.23 44.04
C GLU A 124 -48.26 -0.17 43.30
N GLU A 125 -48.63 0.92 43.97
CA GLU A 125 -49.39 2.03 43.40
C GLU A 125 -48.53 2.84 42.42
N GLU A 126 -47.25 3.07 42.75
CA GLU A 126 -46.28 3.73 41.88
C GLU A 126 -45.87 2.85 40.69
N GLU A 127 -45.77 1.53 40.84
CA GLU A 127 -45.53 0.62 39.71
C GLU A 127 -46.73 0.60 38.74
N LYS A 128 -47.97 0.56 39.27
CA LYS A 128 -49.19 0.67 38.47
C LYS A 128 -49.27 2.03 37.77
N LEU A 129 -48.92 3.12 38.46
CA LEU A 129 -48.86 4.47 37.89
C LEU A 129 -47.80 4.57 36.79
N ILE A 130 -46.57 4.10 37.01
CA ILE A 130 -45.50 4.06 36.00
C ILE A 130 -45.97 3.34 34.75
N LYS A 131 -46.67 2.21 34.90
CA LYS A 131 -47.24 1.46 33.76
C LYS A 131 -48.29 2.28 33.01
N ILE A 132 -49.27 2.86 33.70
CA ILE A 132 -50.33 3.68 33.08
C ILE A 132 -49.74 4.90 32.36
N VAL A 133 -48.83 5.63 33.02
CA VAL A 133 -48.15 6.82 32.46
C VAL A 133 -47.34 6.44 31.21
N ARG A 134 -46.59 5.33 31.26
CA ARG A 134 -45.84 4.82 30.10
C ARG A 134 -46.75 4.43 28.95
N ASP A 135 -47.79 3.63 29.22
CA ASP A 135 -48.66 3.08 28.19
C ASP A 135 -49.49 4.20 27.52
N ARG A 136 -49.90 5.22 28.29
CA ARG A 136 -50.50 6.47 27.77
C ARG A 136 -49.50 7.33 26.98
N ALA A 137 -48.27 7.50 27.48
CA ALA A 137 -47.24 8.26 26.77
C ALA A 137 -46.82 7.63 25.43
N ILE A 138 -46.89 6.31 25.29
CA ILE A 138 -46.70 5.60 24.01
C ILE A 138 -47.84 5.91 23.01
N ALA A 139 -49.07 6.14 23.48
CA ALA A 139 -50.21 6.47 22.63
C ALA A 139 -50.29 7.97 22.26
N GLU A 140 -49.89 8.87 23.17
CA GLU A 140 -49.98 10.32 22.97
C GLU A 140 -48.75 10.95 22.29
N ILE A 141 -47.55 10.40 22.49
CA ILE A 141 -46.31 10.96 21.91
C ILE A 141 -46.11 10.42 20.49
N GLN A 142 -46.62 11.13 19.50
CA GLN A 142 -46.44 10.82 18.07
C GLN A 142 -45.06 11.18 17.50
N ILE A 143 -44.10 11.58 18.35
CA ILE A 143 -42.73 11.88 17.96
C ILE A 143 -41.92 10.57 17.98
N ASP A 144 -41.35 10.18 16.84
CA ASP A 144 -40.38 9.08 16.78
C ASP A 144 -39.15 9.41 17.65
N PRO A 145 -38.82 8.61 18.69
CA PRO A 145 -37.63 8.83 19.50
C PRO A 145 -36.32 8.84 18.70
N GLU A 146 -36.26 8.22 17.52
CA GLU A 146 -35.06 8.16 16.69
C GLU A 146 -34.87 9.42 15.82
N SER A 147 -35.91 10.25 15.67
CA SER A 147 -35.87 11.53 14.93
C SER A 147 -35.11 12.67 15.64
N ILE A 148 -34.79 12.52 16.94
CA ILE A 148 -34.05 13.51 17.74
C ILE A 148 -32.63 12.97 18.01
N PRO A 149 -31.58 13.43 17.31
CA PRO A 149 -30.25 12.83 17.41
C PRO A 149 -29.69 12.83 18.84
N ASP A 150 -29.64 13.98 19.51
CA ASP A 150 -29.05 14.12 20.85
C ASP A 150 -29.84 13.34 21.93
N PRO A 151 -29.21 12.38 22.64
CA PRO A 151 -29.84 11.66 23.75
C PRO A 151 -30.28 12.54 24.93
N GLU A 152 -29.67 13.71 25.19
CA GLU A 152 -30.04 14.56 26.32
C GLU A 152 -31.28 15.41 26.00
N GLU A 153 -31.32 16.06 24.83
CA GLU A 153 -32.51 16.73 24.29
C GLU A 153 -33.68 15.75 24.14
N ARG A 154 -33.44 14.53 23.63
CA ARG A 154 -34.46 13.47 23.55
C ARG A 154 -35.05 13.18 24.93
N ARG A 155 -34.22 13.03 25.98
CA ARG A 155 -34.69 12.85 27.37
C ARG A 155 -35.39 14.10 27.91
N ARG A 156 -34.98 15.31 27.53
CA ARG A 156 -35.61 16.59 27.91
C ARG A 156 -37.03 16.72 27.31
N ILE A 157 -37.21 16.34 26.05
CA ILE A 157 -38.50 16.40 25.34
C ILE A 157 -39.46 15.34 25.88
N PHE A 158 -39.06 14.07 25.90
CA PHE A 158 -39.90 12.99 26.41
C PHE A 158 -40.18 13.15 27.91
N GLY A 159 -39.19 13.60 28.70
CA GLY A 159 -39.36 13.91 30.12
C GLY A 159 -40.36 15.04 30.39
N ARG A 160 -40.45 16.05 29.51
CA ARG A 160 -41.48 17.10 29.60
C ARG A 160 -42.88 16.55 29.33
N ALA A 161 -43.05 15.72 28.30
CA ALA A 161 -44.34 15.08 28.00
C ALA A 161 -44.80 14.17 29.15
N VAL A 162 -43.91 13.32 29.66
CA VAL A 162 -44.17 12.44 30.82
C VAL A 162 -44.46 13.26 32.10
N LYS A 163 -43.76 14.39 32.33
CA LYS A 163 -44.03 15.30 33.47
C LYS A 163 -45.44 15.90 33.42
N ASN A 164 -45.97 16.18 32.23
CA ASN A 164 -47.34 16.66 32.06
C ASN A 164 -48.36 15.55 32.37
N ILE A 165 -48.25 14.38 31.71
CA ILE A 165 -49.15 13.24 31.91
C ILE A 165 -49.19 12.81 33.39
N MET A 166 -48.04 12.82 34.08
CA MET A 166 -47.99 12.39 35.48
C MET A 166 -48.39 13.49 36.48
N LYS A 167 -48.32 14.78 36.12
CA LYS A 167 -48.98 15.85 36.90
C LYS A 167 -50.50 15.78 36.80
N GLU A 168 -51.04 15.35 35.66
CA GLU A 168 -52.47 15.10 35.48
C GLU A 168 -52.95 13.88 36.29
N LEU A 169 -52.27 12.73 36.17
CA LEU A 169 -52.68 11.48 36.80
C LEU A 169 -52.33 11.36 38.30
N ALA A 170 -51.32 12.08 38.78
CA ALA A 170 -50.84 11.97 40.18
C ALA A 170 -50.39 13.33 40.78
N PRO A 171 -51.26 14.36 40.82
CA PRO A 171 -50.91 15.71 41.28
C PRO A 171 -50.46 15.79 42.74
N ASN A 172 -50.78 14.78 43.56
CA ASN A 172 -50.45 14.74 44.99
C ASN A 172 -49.04 14.20 45.28
N VAL A 173 -48.27 13.79 44.27
CA VAL A 173 -46.89 13.31 44.44
C VAL A 173 -45.94 14.51 44.52
N SER A 174 -45.09 14.56 45.55
CA SER A 174 -44.12 15.65 45.76
C SER A 174 -43.13 15.75 44.60
N GLU A 175 -42.71 16.97 44.21
CA GLU A 175 -41.95 17.16 42.96
C GLU A 175 -40.65 16.33 42.90
N GLY A 176 -39.89 16.24 44.00
CA GLY A 176 -38.68 15.39 44.04
C GLY A 176 -38.97 13.89 43.88
N ARG A 177 -40.14 13.38 44.29
CA ARG A 177 -40.55 12.00 44.02
C ARG A 177 -41.10 11.85 42.60
N MET A 178 -41.82 12.85 42.12
CA MET A 178 -42.32 12.92 40.75
C MET A 178 -41.17 12.90 39.74
N GLU A 179 -40.05 13.58 39.99
CA GLU A 179 -38.88 13.55 39.11
C GLU A 179 -38.15 12.21 39.11
N ILE A 180 -38.11 11.48 40.22
CA ILE A 180 -37.63 10.09 40.26
C ILE A 180 -38.51 9.21 39.36
N LEU A 181 -39.83 9.31 39.50
CA LEU A 181 -40.80 8.53 38.72
C LEU A 181 -40.75 8.90 37.21
N ILE A 182 -40.61 10.18 36.84
CA ILE A 182 -40.42 10.63 35.44
C ILE A 182 -39.16 9.99 34.86
N ASN A 183 -38.04 10.06 35.59
CA ASN A 183 -36.78 9.47 35.12
C ASN A 183 -36.95 7.95 34.89
N LEU A 184 -37.64 7.22 35.76
CA LEU A 184 -37.92 5.79 35.57
C LEU A 184 -38.79 5.51 34.35
N VAL A 185 -39.84 6.31 34.09
CA VAL A 185 -40.67 6.16 32.87
C VAL A 185 -39.82 6.42 31.61
N VAL A 186 -39.07 7.52 31.57
CA VAL A 186 -38.20 7.88 30.44
C VAL A 186 -37.10 6.83 30.22
N GLN A 187 -36.51 6.30 31.29
CA GLN A 187 -35.53 5.21 31.24
C GLN A 187 -36.11 3.91 30.67
N ASN A 188 -37.40 3.63 30.90
CA ASN A 188 -38.05 2.45 30.33
C ASN A 188 -38.43 2.68 28.86
N MET A 189 -38.93 3.86 28.49
CA MET A 189 -39.33 4.19 27.12
C MET A 189 -38.13 4.30 26.17
N ILE A 190 -37.17 5.18 26.47
CA ILE A 190 -36.08 5.56 25.55
C ILE A 190 -34.66 5.29 26.10
N GLY A 191 -34.53 4.92 27.38
CA GLY A 191 -33.27 4.49 27.99
C GLY A 191 -33.12 2.97 28.06
N TYR A 192 -32.02 2.46 28.62
CA TYR A 192 -31.75 1.02 28.71
C TYR A 192 -32.47 0.29 29.86
N GLY A 193 -33.61 0.81 30.33
CA GLY A 193 -34.37 0.25 31.45
C GLY A 193 -33.51 0.12 32.72
N LYS A 194 -33.55 -1.05 33.37
CA LYS A 194 -32.71 -1.37 34.55
C LYS A 194 -31.19 -1.24 34.29
N LEU A 195 -30.72 -1.29 33.04
CA LEU A 195 -29.31 -1.09 32.70
C LEU A 195 -28.92 0.39 32.53
N ASP A 196 -29.87 1.31 32.37
CA ASP A 196 -29.60 2.71 32.05
C ASP A 196 -28.60 3.40 33.02
N PRO A 197 -28.66 3.15 34.35
CA PRO A 197 -27.65 3.67 35.29
C PRO A 197 -26.25 3.07 35.06
N LEU A 198 -26.14 1.80 34.66
CA LEU A 198 -24.87 1.12 34.41
C LEU A 198 -24.26 1.59 33.08
N VAL A 199 -25.07 1.71 32.03
CA VAL A 199 -24.62 2.21 30.71
C VAL A 199 -24.19 3.68 30.81
N ARG A 200 -24.74 4.46 31.76
CA ARG A 200 -24.34 5.85 32.00
C ARG A 200 -23.12 6.05 32.90
N ASP A 201 -22.65 5.04 33.63
CA ASP A 201 -21.48 5.20 34.49
C ASP A 201 -20.17 5.01 33.70
N ASP A 202 -19.37 6.07 33.57
CA ASP A 202 -18.08 6.04 32.87
C ASP A 202 -16.96 5.37 33.68
N ASN A 203 -17.18 5.07 34.96
CA ASN A 203 -16.30 4.19 35.73
C ASN A 203 -16.43 2.70 35.32
N LEU A 204 -17.45 2.36 34.51
CA LEU A 204 -17.63 1.04 33.94
C LEU A 204 -17.05 0.95 32.51
N GLU A 205 -16.45 -0.21 32.23
CA GLU A 205 -15.84 -0.59 30.94
C GLU A 205 -16.72 -1.63 30.23
N GLU A 206 -17.40 -2.50 30.97
CA GLU A 206 -18.33 -3.50 30.44
C GLU A 206 -19.55 -3.69 31.37
N VAL A 207 -20.72 -3.94 30.78
CA VAL A 207 -21.96 -4.34 31.46
C VAL A 207 -22.45 -5.65 30.84
N MET A 208 -22.67 -6.68 31.65
CA MET A 208 -22.88 -8.07 31.22
C MET A 208 -24.13 -8.68 31.87
N VAL A 209 -25.18 -8.88 31.06
CA VAL A 209 -26.36 -9.67 31.40
C VAL A 209 -26.10 -11.12 30.98
N VAL A 210 -26.14 -12.05 31.93
CA VAL A 210 -25.77 -13.47 31.74
C VAL A 210 -26.95 -14.44 31.72
N GLY A 211 -28.18 -13.92 31.59
CA GLY A 211 -29.43 -14.69 31.61
C GLY A 211 -30.42 -14.20 32.67
N THR A 212 -31.64 -14.77 32.64
CA THR A 212 -32.74 -14.38 33.54
C THR A 212 -32.52 -14.94 34.96
N ARG A 213 -32.96 -14.21 35.99
CA ARG A 213 -32.81 -14.49 37.44
C ARG A 213 -31.35 -14.60 37.91
N LYS A 214 -30.40 -14.10 37.13
CA LYS A 214 -28.98 -13.95 37.48
C LYS A 214 -28.65 -12.47 37.67
N PRO A 215 -27.66 -12.13 38.52
CA PRO A 215 -27.20 -10.75 38.65
C PRO A 215 -26.51 -10.30 37.37
N VAL A 216 -26.68 -9.01 37.04
CA VAL A 216 -25.86 -8.33 36.04
C VAL A 216 -24.45 -8.19 36.62
N TYR A 217 -23.42 -8.45 35.80
CA TYR A 217 -22.02 -8.25 36.14
C TYR A 217 -21.50 -6.99 35.44
N VAL A 218 -20.51 -6.34 36.03
CA VAL A 218 -19.87 -5.15 35.43
C VAL A 218 -18.35 -5.21 35.58
N TRP A 219 -17.62 -4.69 34.60
CA TRP A 219 -16.18 -4.48 34.72
C TRP A 219 -15.91 -3.02 35.11
N HIS A 220 -15.57 -2.79 36.37
CA HIS A 220 -15.28 -1.46 36.89
C HIS A 220 -13.80 -1.12 36.65
N ARG A 221 -13.49 0.03 36.03
CA ARG A 221 -12.12 0.40 35.61
C ARG A 221 -11.09 0.36 36.74
N LYS A 222 -11.50 0.62 38.00
CA LYS A 222 -10.68 0.57 39.22
C LYS A 222 -10.74 -0.76 40.01
N PHE A 223 -11.81 -1.56 39.86
CA PHE A 223 -12.08 -2.72 40.72
C PHE A 223 -12.30 -4.04 39.97
N TYR A 224 -12.20 -4.00 38.64
CA TYR A 224 -12.36 -5.13 37.71
C TYR A 224 -13.77 -5.75 37.80
N MET A 225 -13.90 -7.04 37.57
CA MET A 225 -15.17 -7.77 37.61
C MET A 225 -15.88 -7.59 38.97
N CYS A 226 -17.08 -7.01 38.95
CA CYS A 226 -17.96 -6.82 40.09
C CYS A 226 -19.35 -7.39 39.83
N LYS A 227 -20.00 -7.92 40.87
CA LYS A 227 -21.38 -8.42 40.85
C LYS A 227 -22.34 -7.30 41.24
N THR A 228 -23.36 -6.99 40.45
CA THR A 228 -24.34 -5.94 40.83
C THR A 228 -25.48 -6.50 41.69
N ASN A 229 -26.31 -5.60 42.22
CA ASN A 229 -27.61 -5.90 42.82
C ASN A 229 -28.79 -5.77 41.81
N ILE A 230 -28.52 -5.75 40.50
CA ILE A 230 -29.55 -5.67 39.45
C ILE A 230 -29.78 -7.06 38.86
N ASN A 231 -31.04 -7.52 38.92
CA ASN A 231 -31.52 -8.77 38.33
C ASN A 231 -32.67 -8.51 37.35
N PHE A 232 -32.90 -9.46 36.44
CA PHE A 232 -34.09 -9.52 35.57
C PHE A 232 -34.91 -10.76 35.88
N ASP A 233 -36.19 -10.61 36.23
CA ASP A 233 -37.05 -11.74 36.62
C ASP A 233 -37.88 -12.29 35.45
N ASP A 234 -38.15 -11.43 34.45
CA ASP A 234 -38.75 -11.76 33.15
C ASP A 234 -37.69 -11.63 32.03
N GLU A 235 -37.66 -12.63 31.15
CA GLU A 235 -36.85 -12.66 29.92
C GLU A 235 -37.23 -11.52 28.96
N ARG A 236 -38.51 -11.12 28.94
CA ARG A 236 -39.03 -10.07 28.06
C ARG A 236 -38.41 -8.70 28.31
N GLU A 237 -38.00 -8.40 29.54
CA GLU A 237 -37.27 -7.15 29.84
C GLU A 237 -35.95 -7.08 29.06
N ILE A 238 -35.21 -8.21 29.01
CA ILE A 238 -33.93 -8.29 28.32
C ILE A 238 -34.14 -8.29 26.80
N LEU A 239 -35.14 -9.04 26.30
CA LEU A 239 -35.50 -9.05 24.88
C LEU A 239 -35.90 -7.65 24.37
N ASN A 240 -36.74 -6.92 25.10
CA ASN A 240 -37.14 -5.55 24.71
C ASN A 240 -35.93 -4.58 24.59
N ILE A 241 -34.91 -4.74 25.45
CA ILE A 241 -33.66 -3.96 25.35
C ILE A 241 -32.88 -4.38 24.10
N ILE A 242 -32.70 -5.69 23.88
CA ILE A 242 -31.97 -6.25 22.73
C ILE A 242 -32.63 -5.88 21.39
N GLU A 243 -33.95 -6.02 21.26
CA GLU A 243 -34.71 -5.69 20.05
C GLU A 243 -34.67 -4.20 19.72
N ARG A 244 -34.75 -3.32 20.72
CA ARG A 244 -34.63 -1.87 20.52
C ARG A 244 -33.21 -1.48 20.11
N ILE A 245 -32.17 -2.09 20.71
CA ILE A 245 -30.79 -1.90 20.25
C ILE A 245 -30.65 -2.33 18.80
N ALA A 246 -31.16 -3.52 18.43
CA ALA A 246 -31.12 -4.02 17.06
C ALA A 246 -31.80 -3.05 16.07
N ARG A 247 -33.01 -2.57 16.39
CA ARG A 247 -33.74 -1.58 15.58
C ARG A 247 -32.93 -0.30 15.37
N GLN A 248 -32.45 0.29 16.47
CA GLN A 248 -31.66 1.54 16.48
C GLN A 248 -30.36 1.45 15.65
N VAL A 249 -29.82 0.24 15.45
CA VAL A 249 -28.60 0.00 14.64
C VAL A 249 -28.88 -0.62 13.27
N GLY A 250 -30.14 -0.68 12.84
CA GLY A 250 -30.53 -1.26 11.54
C GLY A 250 -30.28 -2.78 11.41
N ARG A 251 -30.23 -3.50 12.53
CA ARG A 251 -30.05 -4.96 12.60
C ARG A 251 -31.34 -5.67 13.00
N ARG A 252 -31.37 -6.99 12.84
CA ARG A 252 -32.47 -7.87 13.25
C ARG A 252 -31.90 -9.03 14.07
N ILE A 253 -32.60 -9.39 15.14
CA ILE A 253 -32.31 -10.53 16.01
C ILE A 253 -33.63 -11.25 16.30
N ASP A 254 -33.67 -12.55 16.05
CA ASP A 254 -34.82 -13.42 16.27
C ASP A 254 -34.37 -14.90 16.30
N GLN A 255 -35.31 -15.85 16.37
CA GLN A 255 -34.97 -17.29 16.44
C GLN A 255 -34.26 -17.84 15.19
N GLN A 256 -34.29 -17.14 14.04
CA GLN A 256 -33.53 -17.49 12.83
C GLN A 256 -32.17 -16.80 12.82
N THR A 257 -32.07 -15.59 13.38
CA THR A 257 -30.81 -14.84 13.55
C THR A 257 -30.57 -14.56 15.04
N PRO A 258 -30.20 -15.57 15.86
CA PRO A 258 -30.18 -15.47 17.33
C PRO A 258 -28.93 -14.76 17.91
N LEU A 259 -28.14 -14.12 17.06
CA LEU A 259 -26.89 -13.42 17.38
C LEU A 259 -26.97 -11.98 16.89
N LEU A 260 -26.54 -11.03 17.71
CA LEU A 260 -26.44 -9.61 17.38
C LEU A 260 -25.07 -9.09 17.79
N ASP A 261 -24.27 -8.67 16.81
CA ASP A 261 -23.12 -7.81 17.02
C ASP A 261 -23.41 -6.44 16.40
N ALA A 262 -23.25 -5.39 17.20
CA ALA A 262 -23.75 -4.05 16.93
C ALA A 262 -22.87 -2.95 17.55
N ARG A 263 -23.04 -1.73 17.07
CA ARG A 263 -22.43 -0.51 17.62
C ARG A 263 -23.49 0.53 17.91
N LEU A 264 -23.53 1.03 19.14
CA LEU A 264 -24.45 2.07 19.58
C LEU A 264 -23.98 3.48 19.13
N PRO A 265 -24.87 4.50 19.07
CA PRO A 265 -24.49 5.86 18.68
C PRO A 265 -23.52 6.59 19.62
N ASP A 266 -23.36 6.13 20.86
CA ASP A 266 -22.29 6.59 21.78
C ASP A 266 -20.92 5.97 21.44
N GLY A 267 -20.87 5.12 20.42
CA GLY A 267 -19.70 4.37 19.97
C GLY A 267 -19.54 3.01 20.64
N SER A 268 -20.29 2.68 21.70
CA SER A 268 -20.14 1.44 22.49
C SER A 268 -20.44 0.18 21.67
N ARG A 269 -19.67 -0.90 21.90
CA ARG A 269 -19.92 -2.19 21.25
C ARG A 269 -20.99 -2.97 22.00
N VAL A 270 -21.88 -3.65 21.29
CA VAL A 270 -22.88 -4.54 21.86
C VAL A 270 -22.81 -5.91 21.20
N ASN A 271 -22.66 -6.95 22.02
CA ASN A 271 -22.93 -8.33 21.65
C ASN A 271 -24.18 -8.80 22.42
N ALA A 272 -25.12 -9.47 21.75
CA ALA A 272 -26.26 -10.10 22.40
C ALA A 272 -26.60 -11.44 21.74
N THR A 273 -27.11 -12.38 22.55
CA THR A 273 -27.56 -13.69 22.05
C THR A 273 -28.89 -14.09 22.69
N ILE A 274 -29.72 -14.79 21.93
CA ILE A 274 -31.03 -15.28 22.36
C ILE A 274 -31.20 -16.78 22.09
N ARG A 275 -32.31 -17.35 22.54
CA ARG A 275 -32.67 -18.74 22.26
C ARG A 275 -32.83 -18.96 20.73
N PRO A 276 -32.38 -20.10 20.18
CA PRO A 276 -31.95 -21.31 20.87
C PRO A 276 -30.49 -21.33 21.35
N VAL A 277 -29.66 -20.34 21.00
CA VAL A 277 -28.22 -20.35 21.32
C VAL A 277 -27.98 -20.13 22.83
N SER A 278 -28.69 -19.18 23.44
CA SER A 278 -28.52 -18.85 24.86
C SER A 278 -29.47 -19.69 25.75
N LEU A 279 -28.96 -20.84 26.22
CA LEU A 279 -29.77 -21.86 26.92
C LEU A 279 -30.52 -21.34 28.17
N GLU A 280 -29.90 -20.42 28.92
CA GLU A 280 -30.41 -19.90 30.19
C GLU A 280 -31.18 -18.56 30.06
N GLY A 281 -31.67 -18.25 28.86
CA GLY A 281 -32.29 -16.96 28.52
C GLY A 281 -31.32 -16.00 27.82
N PRO A 282 -31.75 -14.77 27.51
CA PRO A 282 -30.95 -13.84 26.70
C PRO A 282 -29.71 -13.35 27.41
N THR A 283 -28.63 -13.14 26.66
CA THR A 283 -27.41 -12.48 27.13
C THR A 283 -27.17 -11.18 26.38
N LEU A 284 -26.55 -10.22 27.05
CA LEU A 284 -26.27 -8.88 26.51
C LEU A 284 -24.99 -8.35 27.16
N THR A 285 -23.95 -8.11 26.36
CA THR A 285 -22.70 -7.49 26.78
C THR A 285 -22.52 -6.15 26.07
N ILE A 286 -22.47 -5.06 26.84
CA ILE A 286 -22.21 -3.71 26.36
C ILE A 286 -20.79 -3.32 26.80
N ARG A 287 -19.87 -3.09 25.86
CA ARG A 287 -18.50 -2.60 26.12
C ARG A 287 -18.42 -1.11 25.85
N LYS A 288 -18.13 -0.35 26.91
CA LYS A 288 -18.05 1.11 26.94
C LYS A 288 -16.64 1.65 26.73
N PHE A 289 -16.51 2.60 25.82
CA PHE A 289 -15.34 3.47 25.74
C PHE A 289 -15.37 4.54 26.85
N LYS A 290 -14.22 5.10 27.22
CA LYS A 290 -14.14 6.25 28.15
C LYS A 290 -14.39 7.52 27.33
N LYS A 291 -15.27 8.42 27.79
CA LYS A 291 -15.67 9.64 27.05
C LYS A 291 -14.49 10.57 26.75
N ASP A 292 -13.59 10.72 27.71
CA ASP A 292 -12.25 11.27 27.54
C ASP A 292 -11.27 10.07 27.58
N PRO A 293 -10.40 9.83 26.60
CA PRO A 293 -9.49 8.68 26.61
C PRO A 293 -8.39 8.82 27.69
N LEU A 294 -7.44 7.89 27.76
CA LEU A 294 -6.24 8.07 28.59
C LEU A 294 -5.14 8.71 27.74
N THR A 295 -4.55 9.80 28.24
CA THR A 295 -3.49 10.54 27.54
C THR A 295 -2.10 10.03 27.87
N ILE A 296 -1.08 10.54 27.17
CA ILE A 296 0.33 10.25 27.46
C ILE A 296 0.68 10.58 28.93
N ILE A 297 0.07 11.62 29.50
CA ILE A 297 0.29 12.07 30.88
C ILE A 297 -0.30 11.09 31.91
N ASP A 298 -1.43 10.44 31.59
CA ASP A 298 -1.95 9.35 32.42
C ASP A 298 -1.05 8.12 32.37
N LEU A 299 -0.57 7.72 31.18
CA LEU A 299 0.31 6.56 31.03
C LEU A 299 1.67 6.76 31.76
N LEU A 300 2.20 7.98 31.75
CA LEU A 300 3.33 8.40 32.59
C LEU A 300 2.99 8.27 34.09
N LYS A 301 1.86 8.83 34.53
CA LYS A 301 1.45 8.82 35.95
C LYS A 301 1.08 7.41 36.47
N TYR A 302 0.68 6.48 35.61
CA TYR A 302 0.53 5.06 35.94
C TYR A 302 1.85 4.27 35.88
N GLY A 303 2.93 4.87 35.40
CA GLY A 303 4.24 4.23 35.22
C GLY A 303 4.27 3.20 34.10
N THR A 304 3.46 3.35 33.05
CA THR A 304 3.49 2.45 31.88
C THR A 304 4.81 2.62 31.10
N PHE A 305 5.38 3.83 31.14
CA PHE A 305 6.73 4.22 30.73
C PHE A 305 7.14 5.51 31.47
N ASN A 306 8.38 5.97 31.31
CA ASN A 306 8.94 7.19 31.92
C ASN A 306 9.00 8.37 30.92
N LEU A 307 9.38 9.57 31.40
CA LEU A 307 9.50 10.80 30.59
C LEU A 307 10.54 10.68 29.46
N GLU A 308 11.66 10.02 29.74
CA GLU A 308 12.73 9.70 28.79
C GLU A 308 12.21 8.91 27.58
N ILE A 309 11.44 7.84 27.83
CA ILE A 309 10.80 7.05 26.76
C ILE A 309 9.68 7.85 26.09
N ALA A 310 8.85 8.59 26.83
CA ALA A 310 7.76 9.35 26.24
C ALA A 310 8.26 10.42 25.25
N SER A 311 9.33 11.14 25.61
CA SER A 311 9.98 12.12 24.73
C SER A 311 10.74 11.49 23.55
N LEU A 312 11.37 10.33 23.74
CA LEU A 312 11.96 9.55 22.64
C LEU A 312 10.89 9.05 21.65
N LEU A 313 9.77 8.52 22.16
CA LEU A 313 8.66 8.08 21.34
C LEU A 313 7.94 9.26 20.66
N TRP A 314 7.94 10.46 21.27
CA TRP A 314 7.53 11.69 20.59
C TRP A 314 8.44 11.96 19.37
N ILE A 315 9.78 12.00 19.54
CA ILE A 315 10.72 12.16 18.41
C ILE A 315 10.50 11.10 17.31
N PHE A 316 10.25 9.84 17.69
CA PHE A 316 9.98 8.75 16.74
C PHE A 316 8.65 8.93 15.97
N VAL A 317 7.57 9.35 16.64
CA VAL A 317 6.29 9.61 15.96
C VAL A 317 6.40 10.87 15.09
N ASP A 318 6.99 11.94 15.62
CA ASP A 318 7.22 13.22 14.93
C ASP A 318 8.01 13.01 13.62
N GLY A 319 9.18 12.39 13.70
CA GLY A 319 10.07 12.22 12.56
C GLY A 319 10.81 13.48 12.12
N LEU A 320 10.66 14.57 12.87
CA LEU A 320 11.22 15.91 12.65
C LEU A 320 10.92 16.42 11.23
N GLY A 321 9.71 16.11 10.74
CA GLY A 321 9.27 16.44 9.38
C GLY A 321 10.03 15.74 8.25
N VAL A 322 10.98 14.83 8.52
CA VAL A 322 11.81 14.16 7.48
C VAL A 322 11.55 12.66 7.36
N LYS A 323 11.58 11.90 8.47
CA LYS A 323 11.32 10.45 8.47
C LYS A 323 10.60 10.04 9.77
N PRO A 324 9.26 10.08 9.84
CA PRO A 324 8.55 9.44 10.95
C PRO A 324 8.90 7.96 11.02
N ALA A 325 9.04 7.45 12.24
CA ALA A 325 9.42 6.07 12.48
C ALA A 325 8.22 5.14 12.34
N ASN A 326 8.48 3.95 11.83
CA ASN A 326 7.48 2.93 11.62
C ASN A 326 7.26 2.15 12.92
N VAL A 327 6.19 2.48 13.67
CA VAL A 327 5.96 2.01 15.05
C VAL A 327 4.82 0.99 15.15
N LEU A 328 5.12 -0.15 15.77
CA LEU A 328 4.21 -1.27 16.01
C LEU A 328 4.03 -1.52 17.51
N VAL A 329 2.88 -1.12 18.06
CA VAL A 329 2.50 -1.43 19.44
C VAL A 329 2.00 -2.87 19.51
N ALA A 330 2.61 -3.70 20.35
CA ALA A 330 2.38 -5.13 20.45
C ALA A 330 2.21 -5.60 21.91
N GLY A 331 1.61 -6.77 22.12
CA GLY A 331 1.14 -7.20 23.44
C GLY A 331 -0.14 -8.03 23.42
N GLY A 332 -0.40 -8.74 24.53
CA GLY A 332 -1.57 -9.60 24.71
C GLY A 332 -2.90 -8.85 24.84
N THR A 333 -4.01 -9.59 24.88
CA THR A 333 -5.36 -9.02 25.02
C THR A 333 -5.52 -8.31 26.36
N GLY A 334 -6.11 -7.10 26.35
CA GLY A 334 -6.30 -6.27 27.54
C GLY A 334 -5.02 -5.59 28.09
N SER A 335 -3.86 -5.71 27.44
CA SER A 335 -2.62 -5.04 27.87
C SER A 335 -2.61 -3.53 27.66
N GLY A 336 -3.57 -2.98 26.90
CA GLY A 336 -3.70 -1.54 26.65
C GLY A 336 -3.03 -1.06 25.36
N LYS A 337 -2.87 -1.94 24.35
CA LYS A 337 -2.31 -1.57 23.03
C LYS A 337 -3.01 -0.36 22.40
N THR A 338 -4.32 -0.43 22.16
CA THR A 338 -5.08 0.67 21.54
C THR A 338 -4.98 1.96 22.37
N THR A 339 -4.99 1.86 23.70
CA THR A 339 -4.79 2.99 24.61
C THR A 339 -3.44 3.68 24.39
N THR A 340 -2.38 2.90 24.19
CA THR A 340 -1.01 3.41 24.03
C THR A 340 -0.78 3.91 22.61
N LEU A 341 -1.36 3.24 21.61
CA LEU A 341 -1.45 3.73 20.24
C LEU A 341 -2.17 5.08 20.18
N ASN A 342 -3.28 5.24 20.90
CA ASN A 342 -4.02 6.49 20.98
C ASN A 342 -3.22 7.62 21.64
N ALA A 343 -2.51 7.32 22.74
CA ALA A 343 -1.66 8.28 23.43
C ALA A 343 -0.43 8.70 22.60
N LEU A 344 0.18 7.77 21.84
CA LEU A 344 1.29 8.08 20.94
C LEU A 344 0.83 8.81 19.68
N ALA A 345 -0.38 8.55 19.18
CA ALA A 345 -0.96 9.30 18.06
C ALA A 345 -1.23 10.78 18.39
N MET A 346 -1.21 11.19 19.66
CA MET A 346 -1.24 12.61 20.04
C MET A 346 0.04 13.36 19.65
N PHE A 347 1.14 12.64 19.38
CA PHE A 347 2.41 13.19 18.90
C PHE A 347 2.52 13.31 17.37
N ILE A 348 1.45 13.02 16.63
CA ILE A 348 1.41 13.24 15.18
C ILE A 348 1.29 14.76 14.94
N PRO A 349 2.16 15.38 14.10
CA PRO A 349 2.07 16.80 13.78
C PRO A 349 0.69 17.20 13.22
N PRO A 350 0.10 18.33 13.65
CA PRO A 350 -1.28 18.69 13.29
C PRO A 350 -1.50 19.00 11.80
N SER A 351 -0.43 19.19 11.04
CA SER A 351 -0.45 19.39 9.59
C SER A 351 -0.65 18.10 8.78
N GLU A 352 -0.51 16.93 9.39
CA GLU A 352 -0.56 15.64 8.71
C GLU A 352 -1.98 15.06 8.61
N ARG A 353 -2.31 14.49 7.45
CA ARG A 353 -3.57 13.78 7.22
C ARG A 353 -3.51 12.37 7.79
N VAL A 354 -4.29 12.11 8.83
CA VAL A 354 -4.37 10.82 9.52
C VAL A 354 -5.58 10.03 9.03
N ILE A 355 -5.40 8.74 8.74
CA ILE A 355 -6.53 7.82 8.50
C ILE A 355 -6.44 6.63 9.46
N SER A 356 -7.44 6.46 10.33
CA SER A 356 -7.56 5.27 11.18
C SER A 356 -8.45 4.21 10.54
N ILE A 357 -8.08 2.94 10.75
CA ILE A 357 -8.77 1.76 10.23
C ILE A 357 -8.93 0.75 11.37
N GLU A 358 -10.18 0.43 11.72
CA GLU A 358 -10.48 -0.26 12.97
C GLU A 358 -11.65 -1.25 12.79
N ASP A 359 -11.61 -2.43 13.43
CA ASP A 359 -12.75 -3.38 13.43
C ASP A 359 -13.95 -2.86 14.24
N THR A 360 -13.70 -1.93 15.18
CA THR A 360 -14.67 -0.95 15.63
C THR A 360 -13.89 0.25 16.13
N ALA A 361 -14.29 1.49 15.80
CA ALA A 361 -13.43 2.65 15.99
C ALA A 361 -13.29 3.07 17.47
N GLU A 362 -12.23 2.60 18.14
CA GLU A 362 -11.89 2.89 19.54
C GLU A 362 -11.08 4.19 19.67
N LEU A 363 -10.27 4.52 18.66
CA LEU A 363 -9.36 5.66 18.68
C LEU A 363 -10.13 6.99 18.76
N GLN A 364 -9.53 7.96 19.46
CA GLN A 364 -9.98 9.33 19.68
C GLN A 364 -8.74 10.23 19.63
N LEU A 365 -8.57 10.97 18.53
CA LEU A 365 -7.35 11.73 18.24
C LEU A 365 -7.63 13.25 18.25
N PRO A 366 -6.76 14.10 18.84
CA PRO A 366 -6.93 15.55 18.88
C PRO A 366 -6.44 16.22 17.57
N ILE A 367 -6.81 15.64 16.43
CA ILE A 367 -6.28 16.00 15.09
C ILE A 367 -7.44 16.35 14.18
N GLU A 368 -7.37 17.53 13.55
CA GLU A 368 -8.44 18.04 12.67
C GLU A 368 -8.54 17.27 11.36
N HIS A 369 -7.41 16.97 10.72
CA HIS A 369 -7.37 16.33 9.40
C HIS A 369 -7.44 14.79 9.47
N TRP A 370 -8.34 14.27 10.31
CA TRP A 370 -8.48 12.84 10.61
C TRP A 370 -9.70 12.22 9.91
N VAL A 371 -9.48 11.11 9.19
CA VAL A 371 -10.55 10.28 8.63
C VAL A 371 -10.61 8.95 9.39
N ARG A 372 -11.83 8.51 9.71
CA ARG A 372 -12.09 7.26 10.45
C ARG A 372 -12.76 6.25 9.52
N LEU A 373 -12.20 5.06 9.43
CA LEU A 373 -12.74 3.94 8.66
C LEU A 373 -12.97 2.74 9.58
N GLU A 374 -14.10 2.06 9.38
CA GLU A 374 -14.58 0.97 10.23
C GLU A 374 -14.94 -0.23 9.33
N THR A 375 -14.54 -1.44 9.73
CA THR A 375 -14.85 -2.65 8.95
C THR A 375 -16.36 -2.93 8.98
N ARG A 376 -16.87 -3.60 7.95
CA ARG A 376 -18.29 -3.94 7.85
C ARG A 376 -18.45 -5.44 7.61
N PRO A 377 -19.00 -6.22 8.57
CA PRO A 377 -19.34 -7.62 8.30
C PRO A 377 -20.46 -7.70 7.25
N PRO A 378 -20.60 -8.83 6.54
CA PRO A 378 -21.60 -9.01 5.50
C PRO A 378 -23.04 -8.79 6.02
N ASN A 379 -23.95 -8.49 5.09
CA ASN A 379 -25.38 -8.51 5.34
C ASN A 379 -25.91 -9.96 5.42
N ILE A 380 -27.21 -10.09 5.68
CA ILE A 380 -27.89 -11.40 5.83
C ILE A 380 -27.83 -12.25 4.55
N GLU A 381 -27.63 -11.64 3.37
CA GLU A 381 -27.43 -12.35 2.08
C GLU A 381 -25.96 -12.79 1.85
N GLY A 382 -25.05 -12.58 2.81
CA GLY A 382 -23.62 -12.83 2.64
C GLY A 382 -22.93 -11.81 1.73
N ARG A 383 -23.46 -10.59 1.61
CA ARG A 383 -23.00 -9.56 0.67
C ARG A 383 -22.59 -8.26 1.36
N GLY A 384 -21.74 -7.49 0.69
CA GLY A 384 -21.35 -6.15 1.14
C GLY A 384 -20.43 -6.13 2.36
N GLU A 385 -19.71 -7.21 2.62
CA GLU A 385 -18.56 -7.20 3.53
C GLU A 385 -17.51 -6.16 3.05
N ILE A 386 -16.85 -5.51 4.01
CA ILE A 386 -15.71 -4.61 3.78
C ILE A 386 -14.68 -4.96 4.86
N THR A 387 -13.60 -5.63 4.46
CA THR A 387 -12.59 -6.12 5.40
C THR A 387 -11.57 -5.03 5.76
N MET A 388 -10.79 -5.24 6.82
CA MET A 388 -9.68 -4.35 7.16
C MET A 388 -8.66 -4.26 6.01
N ASP A 389 -8.46 -5.35 5.26
CA ASP A 389 -7.56 -5.43 4.11
C ASP A 389 -8.04 -4.55 2.95
N ASP A 390 -9.35 -4.51 2.70
CA ASP A 390 -9.96 -3.63 1.69
C ASP A 390 -9.86 -2.15 2.09
N LEU A 391 -10.03 -1.85 3.37
CA LEU A 391 -9.84 -0.48 3.89
C LEU A 391 -8.38 -0.04 3.80
N VAL A 392 -7.40 -0.89 4.15
CA VAL A 392 -5.97 -0.55 3.99
C VAL A 392 -5.65 -0.27 2.53
N LYS A 393 -6.08 -1.11 1.57
CA LYS A 393 -5.95 -0.83 0.13
C LYS A 393 -6.60 0.50 -0.27
N ASN A 394 -7.78 0.80 0.27
CA ASN A 394 -8.48 2.05 -0.02
C ASN A 394 -7.73 3.27 0.53
N THR A 395 -7.15 3.20 1.73
CA THR A 395 -6.39 4.33 2.30
C THR A 395 -5.20 4.75 1.45
N LEU A 396 -4.54 3.83 0.74
CA LEU A 396 -3.46 4.18 -0.21
C LEU A 396 -3.91 5.16 -1.32
N ARG A 397 -5.22 5.22 -1.60
CA ARG A 397 -5.84 6.13 -2.58
C ARG A 397 -6.32 7.45 -1.97
N MET A 398 -6.32 7.57 -0.65
CA MET A 398 -6.90 8.70 0.11
C MET A 398 -5.88 9.77 0.55
N ARG A 399 -4.63 9.70 0.04
CA ARG A 399 -3.49 10.58 0.40
C ARG A 399 -3.23 10.68 1.93
N PRO A 400 -3.10 9.58 2.69
CA PRO A 400 -2.68 9.64 4.08
C PRO A 400 -1.22 10.08 4.19
N ASP A 401 -0.92 10.91 5.18
CA ASP A 401 0.43 11.07 5.72
C ASP A 401 0.66 10.04 6.84
N ARG A 402 -0.40 9.65 7.56
CA ARG A 402 -0.41 8.50 8.51
C ARG A 402 -1.55 7.54 8.24
N ILE A 403 -1.25 6.24 8.31
CA ILE A 403 -2.24 5.16 8.39
C ILE A 403 -2.11 4.52 9.77
N ILE A 404 -3.20 4.45 10.53
CA ILE A 404 -3.26 3.81 11.84
C ILE A 404 -4.20 2.62 11.77
N VAL A 405 -3.66 1.40 11.81
CA VAL A 405 -4.46 0.17 11.89
C VAL A 405 -4.62 -0.23 13.36
N GLY A 406 -5.86 -0.29 13.87
CA GLY A 406 -6.14 -0.46 15.30
C GLY A 406 -5.86 -1.87 15.83
N GLU A 407 -6.14 -2.90 15.04
CA GLU A 407 -5.76 -4.29 15.31
C GLU A 407 -5.31 -4.94 14.00
N VAL A 408 -4.29 -5.81 14.06
CA VAL A 408 -3.76 -6.56 12.92
C VAL A 408 -3.62 -8.01 13.33
N ARG A 409 -4.22 -8.89 12.52
CA ARG A 409 -4.52 -10.30 12.85
C ARG A 409 -4.67 -11.21 11.62
N GLY A 410 -4.79 -10.68 10.41
CA GLY A 410 -5.13 -11.36 9.16
C GLY A 410 -4.39 -10.82 7.93
N PRO A 411 -4.93 -11.01 6.70
CA PRO A 411 -4.30 -10.60 5.44
C PRO A 411 -3.95 -9.11 5.36
N GLU A 412 -4.68 -8.27 6.08
CA GLU A 412 -4.40 -6.83 6.20
C GLU A 412 -3.00 -6.57 6.79
N ALA A 413 -2.41 -7.51 7.54
CA ALA A 413 -1.02 -7.40 7.99
C ALA A 413 -0.07 -7.24 6.79
N ARG A 414 -0.29 -8.02 5.73
CA ARG A 414 0.53 -8.00 4.51
C ARG A 414 0.28 -6.74 3.70
N THR A 415 -0.97 -6.32 3.53
CA THR A 415 -1.28 -5.08 2.79
C THR A 415 -0.86 -3.86 3.60
N MET A 416 -0.95 -3.89 4.93
CA MET A 416 -0.34 -2.90 5.80
C MET A 416 1.19 -2.97 5.70
N PHE A 417 1.79 -4.15 5.47
CA PHE A 417 3.19 -4.27 5.09
C PHE A 417 3.50 -3.91 3.61
N THR A 418 2.48 -3.65 2.78
CA THR A 418 2.57 -3.06 1.42
C THR A 418 2.24 -1.57 1.40
N ALA A 419 1.48 -1.05 2.37
CA ALA A 419 1.58 0.32 2.85
C ALA A 419 2.96 0.54 3.48
N MET A 420 3.47 -0.47 4.21
CA MET A 420 4.89 -0.56 4.54
C MET A 420 5.78 -0.82 3.35
N ASN A 421 5.22 -0.97 2.16
CA ASN A 421 5.81 -1.11 0.84
C ASN A 421 5.84 0.16 -0.09
N THR A 422 5.14 1.27 0.20
CA THR A 422 5.01 2.44 -0.70
C THR A 422 6.03 3.60 -0.58
N GLY A 423 6.45 4.07 0.60
CA GLY A 423 7.10 5.39 0.78
C GLY A 423 8.57 5.42 1.27
N HIS A 424 9.57 5.38 0.37
CA HIS A 424 10.97 5.79 0.63
C HIS A 424 11.56 6.52 -0.60
N ASN A 425 12.60 7.30 -0.37
CA ASN A 425 13.25 8.18 -1.37
C ASN A 425 14.24 7.44 -2.32
N GLY A 426 13.76 6.39 -3.00
CA GLY A 426 14.50 5.71 -4.06
C GLY A 426 14.37 6.44 -5.40
N ALA A 427 15.45 6.98 -5.96
CA ALA A 427 15.41 7.62 -7.29
C ALA A 427 16.47 7.06 -8.25
N LEU A 428 16.16 7.10 -9.55
CA LEU A 428 16.93 6.54 -10.66
C LEU A 428 17.58 7.63 -11.53
N TYR A 429 18.68 7.28 -12.19
CA TYR A 429 19.32 8.09 -13.24
C TYR A 429 18.50 8.14 -14.55
N ASP A 430 18.63 9.21 -15.34
CA ASP A 430 17.79 9.53 -16.51
C ASP A 430 17.84 8.47 -17.64
N PHE A 431 19.03 7.94 -17.95
CA PHE A 431 19.26 6.85 -18.91
C PHE A 431 18.83 5.46 -18.40
N SER A 432 18.17 5.38 -17.24
CA SER A 432 17.55 4.14 -16.77
C SER A 432 16.36 3.78 -17.66
N VAL A 433 16.46 2.62 -18.33
CA VAL A 433 15.42 2.13 -19.22
C VAL A 433 14.32 1.46 -18.40
N ILE A 434 13.14 2.05 -18.39
CA ILE A 434 11.93 1.50 -17.74
C ILE A 434 11.08 0.74 -18.75
N GLN A 435 10.45 -0.34 -18.30
CA GLN A 435 9.55 -1.15 -19.13
C GLN A 435 8.09 -0.73 -19.01
N LEU A 436 7.46 -0.38 -20.13
CA LEU A 436 6.02 -0.22 -20.26
C LEU A 436 5.33 -1.57 -20.57
N SER A 437 4.10 -1.74 -20.08
CA SER A 437 3.35 -2.99 -20.21
C SER A 437 2.93 -3.34 -21.65
N ASN A 438 2.90 -2.33 -22.53
CA ASN A 438 2.66 -2.48 -23.96
C ASN A 438 3.89 -3.04 -24.72
N GLY A 439 4.97 -3.35 -24.00
CA GLY A 439 6.21 -3.91 -24.53
C GLY A 439 7.21 -2.86 -25.02
N LYS A 440 6.87 -1.56 -25.01
CA LYS A 440 7.80 -0.47 -25.29
C LYS A 440 8.72 -0.23 -24.08
N PHE A 441 9.96 0.13 -24.38
CA PHE A 441 10.96 0.54 -23.40
C PHE A 441 11.32 2.00 -23.67
N VAL A 442 11.46 2.80 -22.61
CA VAL A 442 11.77 4.23 -22.68
C VAL A 442 12.78 4.60 -21.60
N LEU A 443 13.56 5.65 -21.81
CA LEU A 443 14.38 6.22 -20.74
C LEU A 443 13.43 6.92 -19.74
N ILE A 444 13.70 6.80 -18.44
CA ILE A 444 12.87 7.48 -17.43
C ILE A 444 12.97 9.00 -17.58
N GLY A 445 14.14 9.53 -17.92
CA GLY A 445 14.32 10.95 -18.28
C GLY A 445 13.46 11.37 -19.48
N ASP A 446 13.55 10.66 -20.62
CA ASP A 446 12.74 10.91 -21.82
C ASP A 446 11.23 10.86 -21.56
N LEU A 447 10.78 10.03 -20.61
CA LEU A 447 9.35 9.90 -20.28
C LEU A 447 8.89 11.01 -19.34
N VAL A 448 9.58 11.16 -18.21
CA VAL A 448 9.19 12.11 -17.16
C VAL A 448 9.43 13.54 -17.64
N GLY A 449 10.53 13.84 -18.32
CA GLY A 449 10.81 15.16 -18.90
C GLY A 449 9.69 15.69 -19.79
N ARG A 450 9.20 14.88 -20.75
CA ARG A 450 8.08 15.27 -21.63
C ARG A 450 6.74 15.41 -20.90
N LEU A 451 6.55 14.70 -19.78
CA LEU A 451 5.38 14.90 -18.91
C LEU A 451 5.51 16.22 -18.13
N PHE A 452 6.72 16.58 -17.68
CA PHE A 452 7.02 17.87 -17.05
C PHE A 452 6.95 19.07 -18.00
N GLU A 453 7.22 18.88 -19.30
CA GLU A 453 6.92 19.89 -20.32
C GLU A 453 5.41 20.02 -20.55
N LYS A 454 4.68 18.90 -20.64
CA LYS A 454 3.24 18.87 -20.92
C LYS A 454 2.37 19.43 -19.79
N TYR A 455 2.75 19.15 -18.54
CA TYR A 455 2.05 19.55 -17.32
C TYR A 455 2.87 20.61 -16.55
N SER A 456 3.59 21.49 -17.27
CA SER A 456 4.45 22.53 -16.66
C SER A 456 3.68 23.55 -15.80
N ASP A 457 2.37 23.65 -16.03
CA ASP A 457 1.36 24.41 -15.27
C ASP A 457 0.90 23.69 -13.99
N ARG A 458 1.08 22.37 -13.90
CA ARG A 458 0.55 21.47 -12.87
C ARG A 458 1.65 20.67 -12.15
N VAL A 459 2.84 21.25 -12.03
CA VAL A 459 3.94 20.69 -11.23
C VAL A 459 3.70 20.97 -9.74
N GLU A 460 3.39 19.94 -8.97
CA GLU A 460 3.39 19.99 -7.50
C GLU A 460 4.83 19.84 -6.97
N LYS A 461 5.11 20.42 -5.78
CA LYS A 461 6.41 20.28 -5.11
C LYS A 461 6.26 19.75 -3.69
N TYR A 462 7.24 18.98 -3.25
CA TYR A 462 7.36 18.47 -1.89
C TYR A 462 8.84 18.50 -1.49
N LYS A 463 9.22 19.45 -0.63
CA LYS A 463 10.64 19.75 -0.31
C LYS A 463 11.43 20.03 -1.61
N ASP A 464 12.49 19.27 -1.90
CA ASP A 464 13.28 19.37 -3.12
C ASP A 464 12.80 18.44 -4.27
N LEU A 465 11.76 17.64 -4.03
CA LEU A 465 11.09 16.82 -5.05
C LEU A 465 10.03 17.63 -5.79
N GLU A 466 9.91 17.39 -7.09
CA GLU A 466 8.84 17.88 -7.95
C GLU A 466 8.08 16.68 -8.51
N TYR A 467 6.74 16.77 -8.63
CA TYR A 467 5.93 15.68 -9.17
C TYR A 467 4.71 16.16 -9.96
N ILE A 468 4.17 15.25 -10.77
CA ILE A 468 2.92 15.43 -11.51
C ILE A 468 2.01 14.24 -11.24
N VAL A 469 0.74 14.52 -10.91
CA VAL A 469 -0.35 13.54 -10.90
C VAL A 469 -0.93 13.43 -12.31
N LEU A 470 -0.99 12.22 -12.85
CA LEU A 470 -1.40 11.99 -14.24
C LEU A 470 -2.93 11.86 -14.38
N ASP A 471 -3.49 12.69 -15.27
CA ASP A 471 -4.84 12.51 -15.79
C ASP A 471 -4.96 11.12 -16.44
N GLU A 472 -6.14 10.48 -16.38
CA GLU A 472 -6.32 9.08 -16.81
C GLU A 472 -5.87 8.80 -18.25
N LYS A 473 -6.02 9.79 -19.14
CA LYS A 473 -5.60 9.76 -20.56
C LYS A 473 -4.08 9.66 -20.77
N ASP A 474 -3.28 10.03 -19.77
CA ASP A 474 -1.81 10.06 -19.81
C ASP A 474 -1.16 9.07 -18.83
N ARG A 475 -1.95 8.41 -17.97
CA ARG A 475 -1.47 7.28 -17.16
C ARG A 475 -0.98 6.16 -18.08
N PHE A 476 0.09 5.49 -17.67
CA PHE A 476 0.69 4.40 -18.42
C PHE A 476 0.99 3.23 -17.49
N GLU A 477 0.83 2.01 -17.99
CA GLU A 477 1.19 0.81 -17.23
C GLU A 477 2.70 0.50 -17.38
N VAL A 478 3.36 0.16 -16.27
CA VAL A 478 4.69 -0.44 -16.23
C VAL A 478 4.63 -1.93 -15.91
N VAL A 479 5.76 -2.62 -16.07
CA VAL A 479 5.93 -4.00 -15.62
C VAL A 479 6.51 -4.01 -14.21
N SER A 480 5.75 -4.59 -13.28
CA SER A 480 6.18 -4.99 -11.94
C SER A 480 6.54 -6.48 -11.92
N VAL A 481 7.02 -6.98 -10.78
CA VAL A 481 7.00 -8.41 -10.46
C VAL A 481 6.22 -8.63 -9.17
N GLY A 482 5.20 -9.49 -9.26
CA GLY A 482 4.35 -9.83 -8.13
C GLY A 482 4.99 -10.88 -7.19
N PRO A 483 4.34 -11.18 -6.05
CA PRO A 483 4.91 -12.06 -5.02
C PRO A 483 5.11 -13.53 -5.42
N ASP A 484 4.53 -13.98 -6.54
CA ASP A 484 4.75 -15.29 -7.14
C ASP A 484 5.95 -15.31 -8.12
N LEU A 485 6.73 -14.23 -8.14
CA LEU A 485 7.84 -13.94 -9.03
C LEU A 485 7.46 -13.85 -10.53
N LYS A 486 6.18 -13.70 -10.88
CA LYS A 486 5.73 -13.44 -12.27
C LYS A 486 5.59 -11.94 -12.53
N ALA A 487 5.69 -11.54 -13.79
CA ALA A 487 5.51 -10.15 -14.19
C ALA A 487 4.04 -9.72 -14.10
N GLY A 488 3.77 -8.65 -13.36
CA GLY A 488 2.50 -7.95 -13.33
C GLY A 488 2.43 -6.82 -14.37
N LYS A 489 1.30 -6.11 -14.37
CA LYS A 489 1.08 -4.87 -15.12
C LYS A 489 0.37 -3.91 -14.17
N HIS A 490 0.99 -2.78 -13.85
CA HIS A 490 0.43 -1.84 -12.89
C HIS A 490 0.55 -0.40 -13.40
N VAL A 491 -0.46 0.39 -13.08
CA VAL A 491 -0.61 1.76 -13.58
C VAL A 491 0.36 2.68 -12.86
N VAL A 492 0.96 3.61 -13.59
CA VAL A 492 1.69 4.74 -13.02
C VAL A 492 0.73 5.92 -12.90
N SER A 493 0.46 6.31 -11.65
CA SER A 493 -0.45 7.40 -11.29
C SER A 493 0.27 8.74 -11.07
N LYS A 494 1.56 8.71 -10.72
CA LYS A 494 2.43 9.89 -10.58
C LYS A 494 3.84 9.68 -11.12
N VAL A 495 4.44 10.75 -11.62
CA VAL A 495 5.86 10.80 -11.99
C VAL A 495 6.60 11.85 -11.17
N TRP A 496 7.84 11.54 -10.77
CA TRP A 496 8.66 12.35 -9.88
C TRP A 496 9.98 12.71 -10.52
N ARG A 497 10.49 13.91 -10.23
CA ARG A 497 11.89 14.28 -10.44
C ARG A 497 12.45 15.04 -9.25
N ARG A 498 13.76 14.95 -9.03
CA ARG A 498 14.49 15.72 -8.01
C ARG A 498 15.78 16.24 -8.64
N LYS A 499 16.16 17.49 -8.38
CA LYS A 499 17.53 17.92 -8.70
C LYS A 499 18.51 17.19 -7.78
N VAL A 500 19.64 16.80 -8.34
CA VAL A 500 20.77 16.29 -7.56
C VAL A 500 21.21 17.36 -6.54
N ARG A 501 21.50 16.94 -5.31
CA ARG A 501 22.06 17.83 -4.27
C ARG A 501 23.57 17.97 -4.48
N LYS A 502 24.12 19.15 -4.15
CA LYS A 502 25.56 19.38 -4.21
C LYS A 502 26.32 18.37 -3.34
N ASP A 503 27.39 17.78 -3.87
CA ASP A 503 28.22 16.75 -3.22
C ASP A 503 27.46 15.44 -2.87
N GLU A 504 26.27 15.22 -3.44
CA GLU A 504 25.54 13.96 -3.34
C GLU A 504 26.31 12.81 -4.00
N LYS A 505 26.22 11.59 -3.46
CA LYS A 505 26.83 10.39 -4.05
C LYS A 505 25.77 9.36 -4.42
N LEU A 506 25.88 8.82 -5.63
CA LEU A 506 25.02 7.75 -6.12
C LEU A 506 25.77 6.41 -6.11
N MET A 507 25.00 5.32 -6.08
CA MET A 507 25.53 3.97 -6.23
C MET A 507 25.38 3.54 -7.69
N ARG A 508 26.50 3.20 -8.34
CA ARG A 508 26.51 2.46 -9.60
C ARG A 508 26.67 0.97 -9.29
N ILE A 509 25.64 0.19 -9.63
CA ILE A 509 25.63 -1.26 -9.44
C ILE A 509 25.76 -1.93 -10.81
N LYS A 510 26.74 -2.83 -10.95
CA LYS A 510 26.96 -3.64 -12.17
C LYS A 510 26.79 -5.12 -11.87
N THR A 511 26.05 -5.83 -12.71
CA THR A 511 25.86 -7.28 -12.61
C THR A 511 26.66 -8.04 -13.67
N ARG A 512 26.84 -9.34 -13.47
CA ARG A 512 27.64 -10.27 -14.29
C ARG A 512 27.13 -10.43 -15.73
N THR A 513 25.84 -10.24 -16.00
CA THR A 513 25.27 -10.13 -17.35
C THR A 513 25.30 -8.70 -17.91
N GLY A 514 26.02 -7.77 -17.26
CA GLY A 514 26.17 -6.40 -17.75
C GLY A 514 24.88 -5.60 -17.71
N ASN A 515 24.00 -5.86 -16.74
CA ASN A 515 23.03 -4.85 -16.32
C ASN A 515 23.79 -3.81 -15.48
N GLU A 516 23.51 -2.53 -15.71
CA GLU A 516 24.12 -1.42 -14.97
C GLU A 516 23.04 -0.39 -14.65
N VAL A 517 22.92 -0.02 -13.37
CA VAL A 517 21.99 1.01 -12.88
C VAL A 517 22.74 2.00 -11.97
N ILE A 518 22.31 3.26 -12.01
CA ILE A 518 22.82 4.35 -11.17
C ILE A 518 21.61 4.96 -10.44
N LEU A 519 21.70 5.03 -9.12
CA LEU A 519 20.56 5.34 -8.24
C LEU A 519 21.01 5.80 -6.84
N THR A 520 20.07 6.31 -6.04
CA THR A 520 20.34 6.74 -4.66
C THR A 520 20.79 5.57 -3.76
N LYS A 521 21.58 5.85 -2.72
CA LYS A 521 22.10 4.82 -1.78
C LYS A 521 21.01 3.93 -1.20
N ASN A 522 19.91 4.55 -0.79
CA ASN A 522 18.79 3.92 -0.09
C ASN A 522 17.82 3.21 -1.05
N HIS A 523 18.11 3.19 -2.36
CA HIS A 523 17.25 2.56 -3.36
C HIS A 523 17.28 1.02 -3.19
N PRO A 524 16.13 0.36 -2.91
CA PRO A 524 16.11 -1.06 -2.59
C PRO A 524 16.19 -1.94 -3.85
N PHE A 525 16.90 -3.06 -3.73
CA PHE A 525 16.99 -4.14 -4.71
C PHE A 525 16.38 -5.41 -4.11
N PHE A 526 15.68 -6.23 -4.90
CA PHE A 526 15.39 -7.61 -4.49
C PHE A 526 16.64 -8.50 -4.69
N VAL A 527 17.07 -9.19 -3.63
CA VAL A 527 18.27 -10.05 -3.57
C VAL A 527 17.89 -11.44 -3.07
N PHE A 528 18.32 -12.50 -3.75
CA PHE A 528 18.08 -13.88 -3.32
C PHE A 528 19.02 -14.30 -2.18
N SER A 529 18.45 -14.81 -1.09
CA SER A 529 19.19 -15.34 0.05
C SER A 529 18.57 -16.65 0.54
N ASN A 530 19.38 -17.71 0.63
CA ASN A 530 19.05 -19.02 1.22
C ASN A 530 17.77 -19.75 0.76
N GLY A 531 17.10 -19.31 -0.32
CA GLY A 531 15.85 -19.89 -0.81
C GLY A 531 14.68 -18.91 -0.84
N ASP A 532 14.85 -17.75 -0.21
CA ASP A 532 13.89 -16.66 -0.18
C ASP A 532 14.43 -15.43 -0.94
N VAL A 533 13.58 -14.42 -1.10
CA VAL A 533 13.93 -13.13 -1.70
C VAL A 533 13.87 -12.07 -0.61
N MET A 534 14.96 -11.33 -0.45
CA MET A 534 15.10 -10.22 0.49
C MET A 534 15.20 -8.87 -0.23
N ARG A 535 15.09 -7.76 0.49
CA ARG A 535 15.36 -6.41 0.01
C ARG A 535 16.67 -5.92 0.59
N THR A 536 17.45 -5.23 -0.23
CA THR A 536 18.78 -4.71 0.15
C THR A 536 18.98 -3.38 -0.53
N GLU A 537 19.20 -2.33 0.25
CA GLU A 537 19.52 -0.99 -0.26
C GLU A 537 20.83 -1.02 -1.06
N ALA A 538 20.96 -0.15 -2.07
CA ALA A 538 22.09 -0.14 -2.99
C ALA A 538 23.46 -0.03 -2.30
N GLU A 539 23.54 0.70 -1.18
CA GLU A 539 24.76 0.81 -0.36
C GLU A 539 25.10 -0.46 0.45
N LYS A 540 24.13 -1.34 0.70
CA LYS A 540 24.29 -2.59 1.45
C LYS A 540 24.63 -3.77 0.54
N LEU A 541 24.41 -3.65 -0.77
CA LEU A 541 24.86 -4.64 -1.77
C LEU A 541 26.37 -4.87 -1.73
N ARG A 542 26.77 -6.12 -1.98
CA ARG A 542 28.16 -6.58 -2.05
C ARG A 542 28.42 -7.36 -3.34
N VAL A 543 29.67 -7.39 -3.77
CA VAL A 543 30.10 -8.22 -4.90
C VAL A 543 29.89 -9.69 -4.56
N GLY A 544 29.08 -10.39 -5.36
CA GLY A 544 28.60 -11.74 -5.08
C GLY A 544 27.09 -11.83 -4.82
N ASP A 545 26.41 -10.73 -4.47
CA ASP A 545 24.96 -10.75 -4.21
C ASP A 545 24.16 -11.14 -5.45
N ARG A 546 22.98 -11.73 -5.24
CA ARG A 546 22.14 -12.31 -6.31
C ARG A 546 20.88 -11.47 -6.53
N VAL A 547 21.00 -10.38 -7.29
CA VAL A 547 19.87 -9.47 -7.57
C VAL A 547 18.86 -10.08 -8.54
N ALA A 548 17.58 -9.73 -8.36
CA ALA A 548 16.50 -10.08 -9.28
C ALA A 548 16.63 -9.29 -10.59
N VAL A 549 16.62 -10.00 -11.73
CA VAL A 549 16.62 -9.39 -13.06
C VAL A 549 15.52 -10.01 -13.93
N MET A 550 14.75 -9.20 -14.64
CA MET A 550 13.63 -9.70 -15.46
C MET A 550 14.10 -10.62 -16.60
N MET A 551 13.62 -11.88 -16.63
CA MET A 551 14.08 -12.92 -17.57
C MET A 551 13.37 -12.87 -18.93
N ARG A 552 12.11 -12.42 -18.97
CA ARG A 552 11.29 -12.33 -20.18
C ARG A 552 10.38 -11.09 -20.12
N PRO A 553 10.79 -9.94 -20.67
CA PRO A 553 9.89 -8.81 -20.79
C PRO A 553 8.65 -9.18 -21.62
N PRO A 554 7.41 -8.81 -21.23
CA PRO A 554 6.23 -9.06 -22.05
C PRO A 554 6.37 -8.50 -23.46
N LYS A 555 5.93 -9.30 -24.45
CA LYS A 555 6.00 -8.94 -25.86
C LYS A 555 4.95 -7.88 -26.22
N ALA A 556 5.34 -6.89 -27.00
CA ALA A 556 4.42 -5.97 -27.62
C ALA A 556 3.46 -6.70 -28.60
N PRO A 557 2.20 -6.26 -28.73
CA PRO A 557 1.30 -6.79 -29.75
C PRO A 557 1.85 -6.44 -31.13
N GLN A 558 2.12 -7.46 -31.95
CA GLN A 558 2.77 -7.28 -33.25
C GLN A 558 1.82 -6.50 -34.18
N ARG A 559 2.19 -5.25 -34.48
CA ARG A 559 1.42 -4.37 -35.37
C ARG A 559 2.15 -4.18 -36.69
N ARG A 560 1.38 -3.82 -37.72
CA ARG A 560 1.91 -3.32 -39.00
C ARG A 560 2.55 -1.97 -38.78
N ALA A 561 3.78 -1.81 -39.26
CA ALA A 561 4.61 -0.63 -39.03
C ALA A 561 4.30 0.47 -40.07
N PHE A 562 3.09 1.02 -40.02
CA PHE A 562 2.67 2.08 -40.93
C PHE A 562 3.54 3.34 -40.77
N VAL A 563 3.89 3.96 -41.90
CA VAL A 563 4.65 5.23 -41.93
C VAL A 563 3.67 6.39 -41.68
N ASP A 564 4.01 7.30 -40.76
CA ASP A 564 3.23 8.53 -40.54
C ASP A 564 3.17 9.34 -41.85
N PRO A 565 1.97 9.68 -42.38
CA PRO A 565 1.82 10.54 -43.55
C PRO A 565 2.66 11.82 -43.51
N LYS A 566 2.85 12.43 -42.33
CA LYS A 566 3.63 13.65 -42.12
C LYS A 566 5.09 13.53 -42.56
N VAL A 567 5.66 12.32 -42.60
CA VAL A 567 7.01 12.06 -43.12
C VAL A 567 7.18 12.67 -44.52
N TYR A 568 6.13 12.62 -45.36
CA TYR A 568 6.16 13.05 -46.75
C TYR A 568 5.96 14.56 -46.99
N ALA A 569 5.65 15.34 -45.94
CA ALA A 569 5.41 16.78 -46.06
C ALA A 569 6.64 17.54 -46.59
N GLY A 570 6.52 18.10 -47.80
CA GLY A 570 7.61 18.84 -48.46
C GLY A 570 8.82 18.00 -48.87
N VAL A 571 8.66 16.66 -49.02
CA VAL A 571 9.77 15.76 -49.40
C VAL A 571 9.91 15.54 -50.91
N SER A 572 8.82 15.75 -51.66
CA SER A 572 8.79 15.75 -53.13
C SER A 572 7.72 16.72 -53.63
N ASP A 573 7.76 17.08 -54.90
CA ASP A 573 6.83 18.08 -55.47
C ASP A 573 5.46 17.45 -55.75
N TYR A 574 5.45 16.17 -56.15
CA TYR A 574 4.27 15.40 -56.55
C TYR A 574 4.22 14.00 -55.94
N TYR A 575 3.00 13.50 -55.76
CA TYR A 575 2.66 12.08 -55.73
C TYR A 575 2.24 11.61 -57.13
N LEU A 576 2.57 10.37 -57.50
CA LEU A 576 1.99 9.70 -58.68
C LEU A 576 0.88 8.73 -58.27
N VAL A 577 -0.28 8.87 -58.91
CA VAL A 577 -1.51 8.11 -58.63
C VAL A 577 -1.98 7.39 -59.91
N PRO A 578 -2.18 6.06 -59.91
CA PRO A 578 -2.74 5.36 -61.06
C PRO A 578 -4.18 5.80 -61.35
N ASN A 579 -4.45 6.16 -62.61
CA ASN A 579 -5.77 6.65 -63.06
C ASN A 579 -6.46 5.73 -64.10
N GLY A 580 -5.94 4.53 -64.32
CA GLY A 580 -6.41 3.57 -65.33
C GLY A 580 -5.63 3.64 -66.65
N ASN A 581 -5.34 4.85 -67.13
CA ASN A 581 -4.63 5.08 -68.40
C ASN A 581 -3.14 5.47 -68.22
N GLY A 582 -2.66 5.52 -66.98
CA GLY A 582 -1.29 5.89 -66.64
C GLY A 582 -1.14 6.39 -65.21
N MET A 583 -0.21 7.33 -65.00
CA MET A 583 0.09 7.96 -63.71
C MET A 583 -0.29 9.45 -63.73
N LEU A 584 -1.24 9.83 -62.88
CA LEU A 584 -1.59 11.23 -62.63
C LEU A 584 -0.60 11.85 -61.63
N LYS A 585 -0.03 13.01 -61.96
CA LYS A 585 0.71 13.86 -61.02
C LYS A 585 -0.28 14.60 -60.11
N VAL A 586 -0.16 14.45 -58.80
CA VAL A 586 -0.94 15.18 -57.79
C VAL A 586 0.04 15.95 -56.90
N PRO A 587 -0.14 17.28 -56.68
CA PRO A 587 0.75 18.06 -55.82
C PRO A 587 0.89 17.49 -54.40
N ASN A 588 2.08 17.61 -53.82
CA ASN A 588 2.35 17.10 -52.47
C ASN A 588 1.89 18.08 -51.38
N ASN A 589 0.61 18.02 -51.04
CA ASN A 589 0.03 18.74 -49.90
C ASN A 589 0.31 18.04 -48.54
N GLY A 590 1.36 17.22 -48.46
CA GLY A 590 1.85 16.57 -47.22
C GLY A 590 1.15 15.30 -46.76
N ILE A 591 0.00 14.92 -47.33
CA ILE A 591 -0.67 13.64 -47.06
C ILE A 591 -0.75 12.81 -48.36
N PRO A 592 -0.16 11.60 -48.43
CA PRO A 592 -0.20 10.78 -49.65
C PRO A 592 -1.62 10.27 -49.97
N PRO A 593 -2.18 10.56 -51.17
CA PRO A 593 -3.49 10.04 -51.58
C PRO A 593 -3.58 8.52 -51.48
N LYS A 594 -4.75 7.94 -51.15
CA LYS A 594 -4.92 6.48 -50.90
C LYS A 594 -4.38 5.58 -52.03
N LYS A 595 -4.51 6.01 -53.30
CA LYS A 595 -4.02 5.27 -54.48
C LYS A 595 -2.58 5.60 -54.89
N ALA A 596 -1.90 6.57 -54.26
CA ALA A 596 -0.55 6.97 -54.66
C ALA A 596 0.47 5.80 -54.54
N GLN A 597 1.38 5.69 -55.50
CA GLN A 597 2.39 4.63 -55.56
C GLN A 597 3.84 5.15 -55.55
N PHE A 598 4.08 6.38 -56.00
CA PHE A 598 5.42 6.96 -56.10
C PHE A 598 5.46 8.44 -55.70
N LEU A 599 6.66 8.90 -55.38
CA LEU A 599 7.06 10.29 -55.16
C LEU A 599 7.89 10.76 -56.37
N LEU A 600 7.71 12.02 -56.76
CA LEU A 600 8.45 12.63 -57.87
C LEU A 600 8.69 14.12 -57.60
N SER A 601 9.87 14.61 -57.97
CA SER A 601 10.17 16.05 -58.11
C SER A 601 10.67 16.34 -59.53
N VAL A 602 10.57 17.60 -59.96
CA VAL A 602 10.80 18.04 -61.36
C VAL A 602 12.12 17.51 -61.94
N ASN A 603 13.20 17.54 -61.15
CA ASN A 603 14.53 17.05 -61.53
C ASN A 603 14.99 15.92 -60.59
N SER A 604 14.21 14.85 -60.45
CA SER A 604 14.57 13.71 -59.60
C SER A 604 14.02 12.38 -60.11
N ASN A 605 14.76 11.30 -59.84
CA ASN A 605 14.34 9.94 -60.15
C ASN A 605 13.11 9.53 -59.33
N LEU A 606 12.32 8.64 -59.92
CA LEU A 606 11.12 8.07 -59.31
C LEU A 606 11.46 7.29 -58.02
N VAL A 607 10.80 7.62 -56.91
CA VAL A 607 10.94 6.89 -55.63
C VAL A 607 9.62 6.23 -55.27
N LYS A 608 9.65 4.94 -54.92
CA LYS A 608 8.46 4.18 -54.49
C LYS A 608 7.97 4.68 -53.13
N LEU A 609 6.66 4.93 -53.01
CA LEU A 609 6.04 5.40 -51.77
C LEU A 609 6.00 4.27 -50.72
N ILE A 610 6.50 4.54 -49.51
CA ILE A 610 6.57 3.57 -48.42
C ILE A 610 5.36 3.75 -47.50
N ARG A 611 4.41 2.81 -47.52
CA ARG A 611 3.22 2.87 -46.63
C ARG A 611 3.42 2.11 -45.31
N GLU A 612 4.29 1.10 -45.33
CA GLU A 612 4.57 0.20 -44.23
C GLU A 612 6.08 -0.09 -44.25
N VAL A 613 6.73 -0.07 -43.08
CA VAL A 613 8.14 -0.47 -42.93
C VAL A 613 8.22 -1.98 -42.96
N ASP A 614 9.05 -2.51 -43.84
CA ASP A 614 9.32 -3.95 -43.99
C ASP A 614 10.72 -4.33 -43.51
N ASP A 615 10.98 -5.63 -43.46
CA ASP A 615 12.27 -6.22 -43.10
C ASP A 615 13.45 -5.64 -43.89
N ASN A 616 13.23 -5.34 -45.18
CA ASN A 616 14.24 -4.74 -46.06
C ASN A 616 14.61 -3.33 -45.60
N LEU A 617 13.62 -2.48 -45.32
CA LEU A 617 13.85 -1.13 -44.82
C LEU A 617 14.44 -1.11 -43.41
N ALA A 618 14.04 -2.04 -42.55
CA ALA A 618 14.64 -2.19 -41.22
C ALA A 618 16.13 -2.57 -41.32
N TYR A 619 16.49 -3.52 -42.19
CA TYR A 619 17.89 -3.86 -42.48
C TYR A 619 18.67 -2.65 -43.00
N LEU A 620 18.14 -1.93 -44.00
CA LEU A 620 18.75 -0.72 -44.56
C LEU A 620 18.97 0.37 -43.50
N ALA A 621 18.03 0.57 -42.57
CA ALA A 621 18.19 1.51 -41.47
C ALA A 621 19.34 1.12 -40.52
N GLY A 622 19.49 -0.18 -40.23
CA GLY A 622 20.62 -0.71 -39.47
C GLY A 622 21.96 -0.44 -40.16
N VAL A 623 22.06 -0.76 -41.46
CA VAL A 623 23.25 -0.48 -42.28
C VAL A 623 23.57 1.02 -42.34
N LEU A 624 22.55 1.87 -42.50
CA LEU A 624 22.73 3.32 -42.53
C LEU A 624 23.18 3.90 -41.18
N LEU A 625 22.84 3.27 -40.06
CA LEU A 625 23.31 3.65 -38.73
C LEU A 625 24.69 3.08 -38.37
N GLY A 626 25.12 1.97 -38.99
CA GLY A 626 26.49 1.43 -38.90
C GLY A 626 27.49 2.05 -39.89
N ASP A 627 27.80 1.37 -41.00
CA ASP A 627 28.76 1.81 -42.02
C ASP A 627 28.25 2.91 -42.97
N GLY A 628 26.94 3.21 -42.94
CA GLY A 628 26.34 4.19 -43.84
C GLY A 628 26.49 5.66 -43.42
N TYR A 629 26.04 6.54 -44.31
CA TYR A 629 26.08 8.00 -44.18
C TYR A 629 24.94 8.61 -44.98
N ILE A 630 24.19 9.53 -44.39
CA ILE A 630 23.25 10.41 -45.10
C ILE A 630 23.93 11.77 -45.23
N ALA A 631 24.00 12.33 -46.44
CA ALA A 631 24.62 13.62 -46.66
C ALA A 631 23.98 14.74 -45.81
N SER A 632 24.78 15.68 -45.31
CA SER A 632 24.30 16.82 -44.50
C SER A 632 23.26 17.67 -45.23
N ASN A 633 23.42 17.83 -46.54
CA ASN A 633 22.46 18.50 -47.43
C ASN A 633 21.26 17.62 -47.86
N GLY A 634 21.24 16.34 -47.45
CA GLY A 634 20.21 15.35 -47.78
C GLY A 634 20.25 14.80 -49.21
N TYR A 635 21.24 15.09 -50.05
CA TYR A 635 21.17 14.74 -51.49
C TYR A 635 21.46 13.26 -51.82
N TYR A 636 22.21 12.56 -50.97
CA TYR A 636 22.58 11.16 -51.19
C TYR A 636 22.69 10.39 -49.87
N ILE A 637 22.58 9.06 -49.99
CA ILE A 637 23.06 8.11 -48.98
C ILE A 637 24.25 7.34 -49.54
N SER A 638 25.19 6.95 -48.69
CA SER A 638 26.33 6.12 -49.08
C SER A 638 26.71 5.15 -47.97
N ALA A 639 27.30 4.01 -48.29
CA ALA A 639 27.81 3.04 -47.32
C ALA A 639 29.07 2.35 -47.84
N THR A 640 29.90 1.85 -46.93
CA THR A 640 31.14 1.13 -47.25
C THR A 640 30.97 -0.35 -46.93
N PHE A 641 31.45 -1.22 -47.81
CA PHE A 641 31.31 -2.68 -47.73
C PHE A 641 32.67 -3.34 -47.96
N ASP A 642 33.04 -4.32 -47.16
CA ASP A 642 34.23 -5.17 -47.38
C ASP A 642 33.86 -6.64 -47.69
N ASP A 643 32.57 -6.93 -47.87
CA ASP A 643 32.00 -8.26 -48.16
C ASP A 643 30.95 -8.15 -49.29
N GLU A 644 31.03 -9.05 -50.28
CA GLU A 644 30.23 -8.96 -51.50
C GLU A 644 28.74 -9.23 -51.23
N ALA A 645 28.42 -10.28 -50.47
CA ALA A 645 27.04 -10.60 -50.09
C ALA A 645 26.38 -9.52 -49.21
N TYR A 646 27.19 -8.79 -48.43
CA TYR A 646 26.73 -7.61 -47.68
C TYR A 646 26.40 -6.43 -48.62
N MET A 647 27.26 -6.16 -49.60
CA MET A 647 27.01 -5.14 -50.62
C MET A 647 25.78 -5.47 -51.48
N GLU A 648 25.64 -6.72 -51.92
CA GLU A 648 24.47 -7.19 -52.67
C GLU A 648 23.17 -7.04 -51.86
N ALA A 649 23.18 -7.30 -50.54
CA ALA A 649 22.01 -7.09 -49.71
C ALA A 649 21.54 -5.62 -49.74
N PHE A 650 22.45 -4.67 -49.59
CA PHE A 650 22.15 -3.23 -49.67
C PHE A 650 21.64 -2.81 -51.06
N LEU A 651 22.26 -3.30 -52.13
CA LEU A 651 21.84 -3.04 -53.51
C LEU A 651 20.44 -3.61 -53.80
N ASN A 652 20.16 -4.83 -53.33
CA ASN A 652 18.86 -5.50 -53.48
C ASN A 652 17.74 -4.88 -52.64
N VAL A 653 18.05 -4.16 -51.55
CA VAL A 653 17.05 -3.34 -50.85
C VAL A 653 16.82 -2.02 -51.59
N THR A 654 17.88 -1.30 -51.95
CA THR A 654 17.75 0.05 -52.53
C THR A 654 17.06 0.05 -53.91
N SER A 655 17.30 -0.97 -54.74
CA SER A 655 16.62 -1.13 -56.05
C SER A 655 15.10 -1.31 -55.94
N LYS A 656 14.59 -1.95 -54.87
CA LYS A 656 13.14 -2.13 -54.63
C LYS A 656 12.37 -0.82 -54.46
N PHE A 657 13.06 0.26 -54.08
CA PHE A 657 12.49 1.59 -53.87
C PHE A 657 12.89 2.59 -54.97
N LEU A 658 13.97 2.31 -55.71
CA LEU A 658 14.52 3.14 -56.79
C LEU A 658 14.63 2.31 -58.09
N PRO A 659 13.51 1.89 -58.70
CA PRO A 659 13.50 0.85 -59.75
C PRO A 659 14.27 1.20 -61.03
N ASN A 660 14.44 2.50 -61.32
CA ASN A 660 15.11 3.00 -62.52
C ASN A 660 16.44 3.72 -62.17
N TYR A 661 17.11 3.32 -61.08
CA TYR A 661 18.34 3.97 -60.62
C TYR A 661 19.50 2.99 -60.47
N THR A 662 20.66 3.34 -61.03
CA THR A 662 21.92 2.61 -60.87
C THR A 662 22.80 3.31 -59.84
N PRO A 663 23.11 2.68 -58.68
CA PRO A 663 24.03 3.22 -57.70
C PRO A 663 25.46 3.39 -58.25
N GLN A 664 26.17 4.40 -57.78
CA GLN A 664 27.60 4.57 -58.08
C GLN A 664 28.41 3.69 -57.12
N ILE A 665 29.27 2.82 -57.66
CA ILE A 665 30.13 1.94 -56.87
C ILE A 665 31.59 2.32 -57.13
N LYS A 666 32.35 2.60 -56.06
CA LYS A 666 33.79 2.91 -56.13
C LYS A 666 34.59 1.95 -55.25
N PHE A 667 35.46 1.18 -55.88
CA PHE A 667 36.37 0.26 -55.20
C PHE A 667 37.60 1.01 -54.65
N ASN A 668 37.88 0.83 -53.36
CA ASN A 668 38.99 1.39 -52.61
C ASN A 668 39.77 0.22 -51.95
N GLY A 669 40.61 -0.45 -52.73
CA GLY A 669 41.39 -1.60 -52.24
C GLY A 669 40.51 -2.83 -51.95
N LYS A 670 40.35 -3.20 -50.67
CA LYS A 670 39.54 -4.35 -50.23
C LYS A 670 38.07 -4.03 -49.92
N SER A 671 37.65 -2.77 -50.14
CA SER A 671 36.29 -2.32 -49.83
C SER A 671 35.68 -1.55 -51.00
N ALA A 672 34.37 -1.58 -51.12
CA ALA A 672 33.59 -0.81 -52.07
C ALA A 672 32.74 0.24 -51.34
N VAL A 673 32.72 1.47 -51.85
CA VAL A 673 31.79 2.51 -51.41
C VAL A 673 30.65 2.58 -52.42
N VAL A 674 29.43 2.30 -51.97
CA VAL A 674 28.20 2.45 -52.78
C VAL A 674 27.56 3.80 -52.43
N THR A 675 27.19 4.58 -53.44
CA THR A 675 26.52 5.88 -53.30
C THR A 675 25.21 5.90 -54.09
N VAL A 676 24.14 6.35 -53.43
CA VAL A 676 22.77 6.41 -53.95
C VAL A 676 22.28 7.85 -53.87
N SER A 677 22.35 8.55 -55.00
CA SER A 677 22.04 9.97 -55.14
C SER A 677 20.54 10.20 -55.39
N SER A 678 19.75 10.13 -54.32
CA SER A 678 18.32 10.45 -54.34
C SER A 678 17.91 11.24 -53.09
N LYS A 679 17.71 12.56 -53.26
CA LYS A 679 17.32 13.48 -52.18
C LYS A 679 16.00 13.08 -51.53
N ILE A 680 15.01 12.71 -52.34
CA ILE A 680 13.69 12.25 -51.89
C ILE A 680 13.86 11.02 -50.97
N PHE A 681 14.63 10.02 -51.40
CA PHE A 681 14.79 8.77 -50.64
C PHE A 681 15.60 8.96 -49.36
N ALA A 682 16.69 9.75 -49.42
CA ALA A 682 17.49 10.12 -48.25
C ALA A 682 16.67 10.88 -47.19
N GLU A 683 15.81 11.81 -47.62
CA GLU A 683 14.94 12.58 -46.74
C GLU A 683 13.85 11.71 -46.09
N VAL A 684 13.20 10.81 -46.87
CA VAL A 684 12.23 9.84 -46.32
C VAL A 684 12.88 8.96 -45.27
N LEU A 685 14.05 8.37 -45.55
CA LEU A 685 14.76 7.50 -44.60
C LEU A 685 15.19 8.25 -43.33
N SER A 686 15.73 9.46 -43.48
CA SER A 686 16.14 10.30 -42.35
C SER A 686 14.97 10.61 -41.42
N ARG A 687 13.80 10.98 -41.96
CA ARG A 687 12.59 11.28 -41.18
C ARG A 687 11.91 10.04 -40.59
N MET A 688 11.77 8.98 -41.39
CA MET A 688 11.04 7.76 -41.01
C MET A 688 11.73 6.97 -39.89
N PHE A 689 13.07 7.02 -39.84
CA PHE A 689 13.87 6.31 -38.84
C PHE A 689 14.62 7.24 -37.87
N ASN A 690 14.44 8.56 -37.96
CA ASN A 690 15.20 9.58 -37.24
C ASN A 690 16.73 9.41 -37.38
N ILE A 691 17.21 9.09 -38.60
CA ILE A 691 18.63 8.92 -38.89
C ILE A 691 19.26 10.31 -39.12
N PRO A 692 20.31 10.70 -38.36
CA PRO A 692 20.93 12.01 -38.48
C PRO A 692 21.62 12.22 -39.83
N LYS A 693 21.58 13.46 -40.33
CA LYS A 693 22.26 13.90 -41.56
C LYS A 693 23.66 14.40 -41.23
N GLY A 694 24.65 14.07 -42.06
CA GLY A 694 26.05 14.42 -41.82
C GLY A 694 26.74 13.43 -40.88
N LYS A 695 27.64 13.93 -40.02
CA LYS A 695 28.32 13.08 -39.03
C LYS A 695 27.30 12.57 -38.01
N LYS A 696 27.30 11.25 -37.79
CA LYS A 696 26.55 10.63 -36.69
C LYS A 696 27.06 11.19 -35.37
N SER A 697 26.18 11.81 -34.61
CA SER A 697 26.44 12.25 -33.25
C SER A 697 26.57 11.05 -32.31
N GLU A 698 27.02 11.28 -31.08
CA GLU A 698 26.98 10.29 -30.00
C GLU A 698 25.55 10.13 -29.44
N ILE A 699 24.57 10.84 -30.02
CA ILE A 699 23.17 10.91 -29.61
C ILE A 699 22.31 10.35 -30.76
N TRP A 700 22.25 9.02 -30.87
CA TRP A 700 21.31 8.29 -31.73
C TRP A 700 20.75 7.06 -31.00
N GLY A 701 19.67 6.46 -31.49
CA GLY A 701 19.09 5.27 -30.87
C GLY A 701 18.30 4.39 -31.86
N VAL A 702 17.83 3.24 -31.39
CA VAL A 702 16.95 2.36 -32.19
C VAL A 702 15.62 3.07 -32.48
N PRO A 703 15.14 3.10 -33.74
CA PRO A 703 13.89 3.78 -34.09
C PRO A 703 12.67 3.12 -33.43
N ASP A 704 11.74 3.91 -32.90
CA ASP A 704 10.53 3.40 -32.25
C ASP A 704 9.66 2.53 -33.20
N VAL A 705 9.67 2.83 -34.50
CA VAL A 705 8.98 2.03 -35.53
C VAL A 705 9.59 0.61 -35.66
N VAL A 706 10.90 0.48 -35.49
CA VAL A 706 11.59 -0.83 -35.45
C VAL A 706 11.21 -1.57 -34.17
N LEU A 707 11.17 -0.88 -33.02
CA LEU A 707 10.78 -1.48 -31.74
C LEU A 707 9.31 -1.94 -31.69
N SER A 708 8.46 -1.55 -32.66
CA SER A 708 7.05 -1.97 -32.70
C SER A 708 6.83 -3.44 -33.11
N ASN A 709 7.83 -4.09 -33.71
CA ASN A 709 7.68 -5.40 -34.34
C ASN A 709 8.96 -6.26 -34.16
N ASP A 710 8.79 -7.54 -33.79
CA ASP A 710 9.90 -8.44 -33.48
C ASP A 710 10.75 -8.79 -34.72
N ASP A 711 10.17 -8.85 -35.91
CA ASP A 711 10.90 -9.15 -37.15
C ASP A 711 11.67 -7.93 -37.66
N LEU A 712 11.07 -6.73 -37.60
CA LEU A 712 11.80 -5.49 -37.90
C LEU A 712 13.02 -5.32 -37.00
N MET A 713 12.92 -5.64 -35.70
CA MET A 713 14.09 -5.67 -34.81
C MET A 713 15.16 -6.68 -35.27
N ARG A 714 14.78 -7.89 -35.69
CA ARG A 714 15.73 -8.92 -36.16
C ARG A 714 16.53 -8.44 -37.37
N TYR A 715 15.87 -7.85 -38.36
CA TYR A 715 16.52 -7.33 -39.57
C TYR A 715 17.33 -6.05 -39.32
N PHE A 716 16.84 -5.13 -38.48
CA PHE A 716 17.59 -3.94 -38.06
C PHE A 716 18.88 -4.30 -37.31
N ILE A 717 18.80 -5.25 -36.38
CA ILE A 717 19.97 -5.78 -35.67
C ILE A 717 20.94 -6.45 -36.66
N ALA A 718 20.45 -7.21 -37.64
CA ALA A 718 21.31 -7.79 -38.67
C ALA A 718 22.09 -6.71 -39.46
N GLY A 719 21.42 -5.62 -39.88
CA GLY A 719 22.08 -4.52 -40.59
C GLY A 719 23.18 -3.81 -39.76
N LEU A 720 22.98 -3.68 -38.45
CA LEU A 720 24.01 -3.15 -37.54
C LEU A 720 25.17 -4.13 -37.31
N PHE A 721 24.90 -5.45 -37.22
CA PHE A 721 25.96 -6.45 -37.02
C PHE A 721 26.73 -6.77 -38.31
N ASP A 722 26.09 -6.71 -39.47
CA ASP A 722 26.77 -6.77 -40.77
C ASP A 722 27.69 -5.55 -40.96
N ALA A 723 27.40 -4.41 -40.35
CA ALA A 723 28.28 -3.23 -40.26
C ALA A 723 29.32 -3.32 -39.11
N ASP A 724 29.05 -2.67 -37.96
CA ASP A 724 29.96 -2.56 -36.80
C ASP A 724 30.17 -3.86 -36.01
N GLY A 725 29.46 -4.94 -36.35
CA GLY A 725 29.52 -6.20 -35.60
C GLY A 725 30.81 -6.99 -35.80
N TYR A 726 31.33 -7.61 -34.74
CA TYR A 726 32.49 -8.48 -34.75
C TYR A 726 32.17 -9.88 -34.18
N VAL A 727 32.88 -10.90 -34.66
CA VAL A 727 32.76 -12.29 -34.18
C VAL A 727 34.12 -12.76 -33.67
N ASP A 728 34.25 -12.92 -32.36
CA ASP A 728 35.46 -13.45 -31.72
C ASP A 728 35.39 -14.97 -31.63
N GLU A 729 36.41 -15.63 -32.16
CA GLU A 729 36.60 -17.09 -32.12
C GLU A 729 37.46 -17.55 -30.94
N SER A 730 38.15 -16.61 -30.27
CA SER A 730 39.04 -16.89 -29.12
C SER A 730 38.23 -16.96 -27.82
N GLY A 731 37.47 -15.92 -27.52
CA GLY A 731 36.38 -15.94 -26.55
C GLY A 731 35.05 -15.98 -27.31
N PRO A 732 34.45 -17.18 -27.55
CA PRO A 732 33.35 -17.36 -28.50
C PRO A 732 32.18 -16.42 -28.20
N SER A 733 32.07 -15.36 -29.00
CA SER A 733 31.14 -14.26 -28.76
C SER A 733 30.88 -13.45 -30.02
N VAL A 734 29.73 -12.77 -30.01
CA VAL A 734 29.32 -11.80 -31.03
C VAL A 734 29.23 -10.45 -30.35
N ILE A 735 29.96 -9.47 -30.88
CA ILE A 735 30.25 -8.18 -30.24
C ILE A 735 29.76 -7.06 -31.17
N LEU A 736 29.21 -5.98 -30.60
CA LEU A 736 28.88 -4.74 -31.32
C LEU A 736 29.37 -3.56 -30.49
N THR A 737 29.95 -2.54 -31.12
CA THR A 737 30.44 -1.34 -30.45
C THR A 737 29.81 -0.07 -31.02
N THR A 738 29.41 0.85 -30.15
CA THR A 738 28.89 2.17 -30.54
C THR A 738 29.35 3.24 -29.55
N LYS A 739 29.39 4.50 -29.99
CA LYS A 739 29.59 5.67 -29.11
C LYS A 739 28.33 6.07 -28.35
N SER A 740 27.13 5.71 -28.83
CA SER A 740 25.87 6.13 -28.20
C SER A 740 25.41 5.15 -27.12
N GLU A 741 25.27 5.66 -25.89
CA GLU A 741 24.70 4.92 -24.76
C GLU A 741 23.23 4.53 -25.01
N ASN A 742 22.44 5.46 -25.58
CA ASN A 742 21.03 5.25 -25.90
C ASN A 742 20.87 4.12 -26.95
N ALA A 743 21.69 4.13 -28.00
CA ALA A 743 21.74 3.03 -28.96
C ALA A 743 22.17 1.72 -28.29
N ALA A 744 23.23 1.72 -27.47
CA ALA A 744 23.71 0.51 -26.81
C ALA A 744 22.65 -0.13 -25.91
N ARG A 745 22.00 0.67 -25.04
CA ARG A 745 20.94 0.20 -24.13
C ARG A 745 19.68 -0.25 -24.90
N LYS A 746 19.27 0.46 -25.96
CA LYS A 746 18.12 0.04 -26.80
C LYS A 746 18.40 -1.22 -27.63
N ILE A 747 19.60 -1.41 -28.18
CA ILE A 747 19.96 -2.64 -28.93
C ILE A 747 20.07 -3.83 -27.96
N TRP A 748 20.67 -3.65 -26.79
CA TRP A 748 20.70 -4.65 -25.72
C TRP A 748 19.27 -5.09 -25.34
N TYR A 749 18.37 -4.13 -25.12
CA TYR A 749 16.95 -4.43 -24.87
C TYR A 749 16.32 -5.24 -26.02
N ALA A 750 16.51 -4.83 -27.27
CA ALA A 750 15.93 -5.52 -28.41
C ALA A 750 16.41 -6.99 -28.50
N LEU A 751 17.69 -7.26 -28.19
CA LEU A 751 18.23 -8.62 -28.05
C LEU A 751 17.53 -9.40 -26.91
N GLN A 752 17.37 -8.79 -25.72
CA GLN A 752 16.67 -9.42 -24.59
C GLN A 752 15.20 -9.76 -24.93
N ARG A 753 14.48 -8.90 -25.66
CA ARG A 753 13.10 -9.17 -26.13
C ARG A 753 13.02 -10.30 -27.16
N LEU A 754 14.06 -10.47 -27.98
CA LEU A 754 14.23 -11.65 -28.84
C LEU A 754 14.68 -12.90 -28.06
N GLY A 755 14.83 -12.81 -26.74
CA GLY A 755 15.28 -13.89 -25.86
C GLY A 755 16.77 -14.19 -25.96
N ILE A 756 17.55 -13.32 -26.61
CA ILE A 756 19.01 -13.41 -26.75
C ILE A 756 19.62 -12.56 -25.63
N ILE A 757 20.13 -13.22 -24.58
CA ILE A 757 20.75 -12.47 -23.48
C ILE A 757 22.04 -11.81 -24.02
N SER A 758 22.27 -10.55 -23.66
CA SER A 758 23.48 -9.81 -24.02
C SER A 758 23.95 -8.95 -22.84
N THR A 759 25.16 -8.44 -22.91
CA THR A 759 25.79 -7.62 -21.86
C THR A 759 26.22 -6.28 -22.43
N VAL A 760 25.89 -5.14 -21.80
CA VAL A 760 26.51 -3.84 -22.14
C VAL A 760 27.71 -3.60 -21.24
N SER A 761 28.75 -2.97 -21.76
CA SER A 761 29.93 -2.57 -21.00
C SER A 761 30.52 -1.26 -21.55
N ARG A 762 30.84 -0.31 -20.67
CA ARG A 762 31.67 0.85 -21.00
C ARG A 762 33.12 0.40 -21.13
N VAL A 763 33.78 0.77 -22.23
CA VAL A 763 35.17 0.39 -22.53
C VAL A 763 35.95 1.62 -22.97
N LYS A 764 37.14 1.85 -22.41
CA LYS A 764 38.03 2.92 -22.87
C LYS A 764 38.54 2.63 -24.28
N ASN A 765 38.39 3.59 -25.19
CA ASN A 765 38.89 3.47 -26.56
C ASN A 765 40.42 3.44 -26.56
N ARG A 766 41.03 2.35 -27.04
CA ARG A 766 42.50 2.20 -27.10
C ARG A 766 43.14 2.82 -28.35
N GLY A 767 42.35 3.35 -29.29
CA GLY A 767 42.84 3.81 -30.60
C GLY A 767 42.75 5.31 -30.89
N PHE A 768 42.04 6.09 -30.07
CA PHE A 768 41.82 7.53 -30.28
C PHE A 768 41.87 8.31 -28.96
N LYS A 769 42.17 9.61 -29.03
CA LYS A 769 42.00 10.53 -27.90
C LYS A 769 40.51 10.67 -27.55
N ASP A 770 40.23 10.41 -26.28
CA ASP A 770 39.02 10.72 -25.52
C ASP A 770 37.67 10.12 -26.00
N GLY A 771 36.85 9.76 -25.01
CA GLY A 771 35.54 9.11 -25.20
C GLY A 771 35.49 7.65 -24.74
N GLU A 772 34.45 7.31 -23.97
CA GLU A 772 34.05 5.92 -23.72
C GLU A 772 33.37 5.33 -24.96
N ILE A 773 33.48 4.03 -25.17
CA ILE A 773 32.67 3.29 -26.16
C ILE A 773 31.86 2.19 -25.47
N PHE A 774 30.62 2.02 -25.91
CA PHE A 774 29.70 1.02 -25.38
C PHE A 774 29.82 -0.25 -26.20
N ARG A 775 30.21 -1.33 -25.54
CA ARG A 775 30.34 -2.66 -26.12
C ARG A 775 29.20 -3.55 -25.66
N ILE A 776 28.34 -3.95 -26.61
CA ILE A 776 27.37 -5.03 -26.44
C ILE A 776 28.10 -6.36 -26.71
N THR A 777 27.86 -7.38 -25.89
CA THR A 777 28.46 -8.71 -26.09
C THR A 777 27.43 -9.83 -25.86
N ILE A 778 27.32 -10.72 -26.83
CA ILE A 778 26.51 -11.94 -26.80
C ILE A 778 27.50 -13.10 -26.64
N SER A 779 27.42 -13.81 -25.52
CA SER A 779 28.39 -14.85 -25.15
C SER A 779 27.68 -16.11 -24.66
N GLY A 780 28.28 -17.28 -24.91
CA GLY A 780 27.70 -18.57 -24.51
C GLY A 780 26.80 -19.21 -25.58
N VAL A 781 26.86 -20.54 -25.66
CA VAL A 781 26.40 -21.32 -26.81
C VAL A 781 24.89 -21.20 -27.09
N GLU A 782 24.05 -21.11 -26.06
CA GLU A 782 22.59 -21.04 -26.23
C GLU A 782 22.16 -19.70 -26.85
N ASP A 783 22.68 -18.59 -26.37
CA ASP A 783 22.37 -17.27 -26.92
C ASP A 783 23.00 -17.06 -28.31
N LEU A 784 24.20 -17.60 -28.56
CA LEU A 784 24.79 -17.63 -29.90
C LEU A 784 23.96 -18.48 -30.89
N LYS A 785 23.39 -19.61 -30.46
CA LYS A 785 22.46 -20.42 -31.28
C LYS A 785 21.16 -19.67 -31.58
N LYS A 786 20.60 -18.95 -30.60
CA LYS A 786 19.42 -18.08 -30.84
C LYS A 786 19.77 -16.96 -31.81
N PHE A 787 20.89 -16.27 -31.61
CA PHE A 787 21.33 -15.19 -32.49
C PHE A 787 21.52 -15.68 -33.93
N ALA A 788 22.24 -16.78 -34.15
CA ALA A 788 22.42 -17.38 -35.47
C ALA A 788 21.12 -17.87 -36.13
N LYS A 789 20.10 -18.23 -35.33
CA LYS A 789 18.77 -18.65 -35.84
C LYS A 789 17.85 -17.46 -36.13
N LEU A 790 17.95 -16.38 -35.35
CA LEU A 790 16.99 -15.27 -35.38
C LEU A 790 17.50 -14.08 -36.21
N ILE A 791 18.79 -13.77 -36.19
CA ILE A 791 19.37 -12.58 -36.82
C ILE A 791 19.96 -12.96 -38.18
N PRO A 792 19.34 -12.53 -39.31
CA PRO A 792 19.74 -12.93 -40.64
C PRO A 792 20.94 -12.11 -41.14
N LEU A 793 22.15 -12.47 -40.70
CA LEU A 793 23.38 -11.84 -41.21
C LEU A 793 23.61 -12.19 -42.69
N HIS A 794 23.88 -11.16 -43.49
CA HIS A 794 24.25 -11.28 -44.90
C HIS A 794 25.77 -11.31 -45.12
N HIS A 795 26.56 -10.73 -44.21
CA HIS A 795 28.01 -10.67 -44.34
C HIS A 795 28.65 -12.07 -44.20
N SER A 796 29.21 -12.56 -45.31
CA SER A 796 29.60 -13.97 -45.49
C SER A 796 30.70 -14.43 -44.51
N ARG A 797 31.75 -13.63 -44.31
CA ARG A 797 32.85 -13.95 -43.37
C ARG A 797 32.39 -13.95 -41.91
N LYS A 798 31.54 -12.99 -41.49
CA LYS A 798 30.98 -12.93 -40.12
C LYS A 798 30.10 -14.15 -39.83
N ARG A 799 29.21 -14.50 -40.77
CA ARG A 799 28.38 -15.71 -40.70
C ARG A 799 29.23 -16.99 -40.61
N SER A 800 30.24 -17.13 -41.45
CA SER A 800 31.12 -18.31 -41.48
C SER A 800 31.86 -18.53 -40.15
N LYS A 801 32.37 -17.46 -39.52
CA LYS A 801 32.96 -17.51 -38.17
C LYS A 801 31.96 -17.94 -37.10
N LEU A 802 30.74 -17.40 -37.12
CA LEU A 802 29.68 -17.77 -36.18
C LEU A 802 29.28 -19.25 -36.33
N GLU A 803 29.16 -19.74 -37.55
CA GLU A 803 28.93 -21.17 -37.82
C GLU A 803 30.10 -22.05 -37.35
N SER A 804 31.36 -21.61 -37.51
CA SER A 804 32.56 -22.30 -37.01
C SER A 804 32.52 -22.48 -35.49
N ILE A 805 32.25 -21.39 -34.75
CA ILE A 805 32.07 -21.41 -33.29
C ILE A 805 31.01 -22.43 -32.87
N LEU A 806 29.84 -22.42 -33.54
CA LEU A 806 28.71 -23.30 -33.22
C LEU A 806 28.93 -24.78 -33.59
N LYS A 807 29.81 -25.08 -34.54
CA LYS A 807 30.20 -26.46 -34.93
C LYS A 807 31.26 -27.05 -34.00
N SER A 808 31.97 -26.24 -33.22
CA SER A 808 33.09 -26.71 -32.38
C SER A 808 32.63 -27.55 -31.16
N LYS A 809 33.28 -28.71 -30.94
CA LYS A 809 32.98 -29.65 -29.83
C LYS A 809 33.49 -29.21 -28.45
N LYS A 810 34.08 -28.01 -28.30
CA LYS A 810 34.57 -27.53 -27.00
C LYS A 810 33.40 -27.32 -26.05
N THR A 811 33.49 -27.87 -24.83
CA THR A 811 32.46 -27.77 -23.79
C THR A 811 32.45 -26.38 -23.14
N TYR A 812 32.13 -25.34 -23.92
CA TYR A 812 31.96 -23.99 -23.42
C TYR A 812 30.88 -23.98 -22.33
N ARG A 813 31.27 -23.53 -21.13
CA ARG A 813 30.39 -23.50 -19.96
C ARG A 813 29.15 -22.65 -20.29
N GLY A 814 27.99 -23.29 -20.40
CA GLY A 814 26.72 -22.62 -20.65
C GLY A 814 26.46 -21.52 -19.61
N ARG A 815 25.81 -20.43 -20.04
CA ARG A 815 25.58 -19.26 -19.18
C ARG A 815 24.82 -19.65 -17.91
N ARG A 816 25.16 -18.96 -16.83
CA ARG A 816 24.55 -19.16 -15.51
C ARG A 816 23.12 -18.63 -15.39
N THR A 817 22.64 -17.85 -16.37
CA THR A 817 21.31 -17.21 -16.40
C THR A 817 20.12 -18.17 -16.38
N TYR A 818 20.28 -19.40 -16.86
CA TYR A 818 19.25 -20.45 -16.78
C TYR A 818 19.37 -21.32 -15.52
N ARG A 819 20.21 -20.90 -14.57
CA ARG A 819 20.29 -21.47 -13.23
C ARG A 819 19.55 -20.61 -12.22
N VAL A 820 19.21 -21.26 -11.12
CA VAL A 820 18.74 -20.65 -9.88
C VAL A 820 19.81 -20.87 -8.81
N PRO A 821 20.11 -19.87 -7.96
CA PRO A 821 21.02 -20.07 -6.84
C PRO A 821 20.42 -21.08 -5.86
N ILE A 822 21.27 -21.80 -5.15
CA ILE A 822 20.81 -22.82 -4.20
C ILE A 822 21.77 -22.98 -3.03
N SER A 823 21.23 -23.17 -1.83
CA SER A 823 21.98 -23.47 -0.61
C SER A 823 21.70 -24.92 -0.16
N ALA A 824 22.51 -25.42 0.78
CA ALA A 824 22.24 -26.72 1.41
C ALA A 824 20.90 -26.71 2.19
N GLY A 825 20.54 -25.56 2.79
CA GLY A 825 19.29 -25.36 3.54
C GLY A 825 18.01 -25.47 2.70
N MET A 826 18.09 -25.26 1.38
CA MET A 826 16.93 -25.38 0.49
C MET A 826 16.50 -26.82 0.21
N ILE A 827 17.40 -27.80 0.32
CA ILE A 827 17.10 -29.21 0.00
C ILE A 827 17.20 -30.10 1.24
N ARG A 828 18.29 -29.96 2.02
CA ARG A 828 18.66 -30.94 3.04
C ARG A 828 17.63 -31.07 4.17
N PRO A 829 17.12 -29.98 4.78
CA PRO A 829 16.10 -30.08 5.84
C PRO A 829 14.83 -30.73 5.32
N LEU A 830 14.39 -30.36 4.12
CA LEU A 830 13.15 -30.87 3.53
C LEU A 830 13.23 -32.34 3.15
N ARG A 831 14.37 -32.77 2.58
CA ARG A 831 14.64 -34.20 2.35
C ARG A 831 14.69 -34.99 3.65
N GLN A 832 15.29 -34.43 4.71
CA GLN A 832 15.36 -35.09 6.02
C GLN A 832 13.99 -35.18 6.71
N ARG A 833 13.16 -34.13 6.63
CA ARG A 833 11.78 -34.12 7.16
C ARG A 833 10.89 -35.14 6.46
N LEU A 834 10.91 -35.17 5.14
CA LEU A 834 10.19 -36.15 4.31
C LEU A 834 10.83 -37.55 4.31
N SER A 835 11.84 -37.80 5.16
CA SER A 835 12.54 -39.08 5.34
C SER A 835 13.16 -39.71 4.07
N LEU A 836 13.28 -38.95 2.98
CA LEU A 836 13.75 -39.44 1.67
C LEU A 836 15.26 -39.68 1.66
N THR A 837 15.72 -40.78 1.04
CA THR A 837 17.13 -40.92 0.67
C THR A 837 17.49 -40.02 -0.53
N ILE A 838 18.79 -39.81 -0.74
CA ILE A 838 19.29 -39.09 -1.93
C ILE A 838 18.95 -39.86 -3.22
N ALA A 839 18.83 -41.19 -3.17
CA ALA A 839 18.48 -42.02 -4.33
C ALA A 839 17.00 -41.91 -4.70
N GLU A 840 16.10 -41.92 -3.72
CA GLU A 840 14.65 -41.73 -3.96
C GLU A 840 14.36 -40.32 -4.46
N LEU A 841 14.94 -39.29 -3.86
CA LEU A 841 14.82 -37.91 -4.37
C LEU A 841 15.41 -37.79 -5.78
N SER A 842 16.55 -38.42 -6.07
CA SER A 842 17.13 -38.46 -7.43
C SER A 842 16.17 -39.11 -8.44
N LYS A 843 15.50 -40.20 -8.06
CA LYS A 843 14.52 -40.91 -8.91
C LYS A 843 13.26 -40.07 -9.16
N LEU A 844 12.60 -39.59 -8.10
CA LEU A 844 11.37 -38.81 -8.17
C LEU A 844 11.60 -37.48 -8.89
N ALA A 845 12.67 -36.75 -8.55
CA ALA A 845 12.96 -35.47 -9.17
C ALA A 845 13.34 -35.61 -10.66
N SER A 846 14.00 -36.71 -11.05
CA SER A 846 14.28 -36.98 -12.48
C SER A 846 13.00 -37.22 -13.29
N HIS A 847 11.98 -37.84 -12.69
CA HIS A 847 10.68 -38.03 -13.33
C HIS A 847 9.98 -36.68 -13.56
N HIS A 848 9.85 -35.85 -12.51
CA HIS A 848 9.21 -34.53 -12.59
C HIS A 848 9.97 -33.49 -13.43
N ALA A 849 11.29 -33.62 -13.59
CA ALA A 849 12.10 -32.70 -14.41
C ALA A 849 12.17 -33.06 -15.90
N GLY A 850 11.87 -34.30 -16.28
CA GLY A 850 12.12 -34.81 -17.64
C GLY A 850 13.61 -34.94 -18.00
N GLU A 851 14.53 -34.79 -17.04
CA GLU A 851 15.97 -34.98 -17.21
C GLU A 851 16.59 -35.73 -16.03
N LYS A 852 17.71 -36.43 -16.25
CA LYS A 852 18.37 -37.22 -15.19
C LYS A 852 19.08 -36.33 -14.16
N ILE A 853 18.44 -36.11 -13.02
CA ILE A 853 19.02 -35.46 -11.83
C ILE A 853 19.79 -36.53 -11.05
N SER A 854 21.12 -36.49 -11.11
CA SER A 854 21.95 -37.49 -10.43
C SER A 854 22.03 -37.26 -8.92
N GLU A 855 22.13 -38.36 -8.15
CA GLU A 855 22.45 -38.31 -6.71
C GLU A 855 23.64 -37.41 -6.39
N SER A 856 24.67 -37.43 -7.27
CA SER A 856 25.89 -36.64 -7.10
C SER A 856 25.61 -35.13 -7.12
N LEU A 857 24.63 -34.68 -7.91
CA LEU A 857 24.20 -33.28 -7.93
C LEU A 857 23.54 -32.90 -6.60
N ILE A 858 22.57 -33.69 -6.12
CA ILE A 858 21.88 -33.47 -4.84
C ILE A 858 22.89 -33.49 -3.69
N ARG A 859 23.74 -34.51 -3.62
CA ARG A 859 24.83 -34.69 -2.64
C ARG A 859 25.87 -33.57 -2.67
N HIS A 860 26.00 -32.84 -3.77
CA HIS A 860 26.85 -31.66 -3.87
C HIS A 860 26.16 -30.36 -3.46
N VAL A 861 24.85 -30.21 -3.71
CA VAL A 861 24.07 -29.09 -3.15
C VAL A 861 24.00 -29.19 -1.62
N GLU A 862 23.67 -30.36 -1.06
CA GLU A 862 23.59 -30.57 0.39
C GLU A 862 24.94 -30.41 1.12
N LYS A 863 26.06 -30.46 0.38
CA LYS A 863 27.42 -30.21 0.88
C LYS A 863 27.94 -28.81 0.53
N GLY A 864 27.10 -27.90 0.04
CA GLY A 864 27.49 -26.54 -0.35
C GLY A 864 28.46 -26.45 -1.53
N ARG A 865 28.75 -27.56 -2.22
CA ARG A 865 29.71 -27.63 -3.35
C ARG A 865 29.12 -27.12 -4.67
N VAL A 866 27.81 -26.91 -4.73
CA VAL A 866 27.10 -26.37 -5.88
C VAL A 866 26.15 -25.28 -5.37
N SER A 867 26.44 -24.04 -5.74
CA SER A 867 25.65 -22.85 -5.39
C SER A 867 24.62 -22.45 -6.45
N GLU A 868 24.54 -23.15 -7.59
CA GLU A 868 23.60 -22.86 -8.67
C GLU A 868 23.22 -24.12 -9.50
N ILE A 869 21.92 -24.44 -9.62
CA ILE A 869 21.42 -25.57 -10.42
C ILE A 869 20.43 -25.15 -11.52
N ARG A 870 20.15 -26.03 -12.50
CA ARG A 870 19.15 -25.79 -13.54
C ARG A 870 17.76 -25.57 -12.92
N ARG A 871 16.95 -24.68 -13.50
CA ARG A 871 15.53 -24.49 -13.13
C ARG A 871 14.71 -25.78 -13.23
N SER A 872 14.91 -26.55 -14.30
CA SER A 872 14.32 -27.89 -14.48
C SER A 872 14.65 -28.82 -13.31
N ALA A 873 15.91 -28.82 -12.85
CA ALA A 873 16.33 -29.62 -11.71
C ALA A 873 15.69 -29.14 -10.40
N LEU A 874 15.65 -27.83 -10.12
CA LEU A 874 14.96 -27.33 -8.91
C LEU A 874 13.45 -27.61 -8.97
N LYS A 875 12.80 -27.43 -10.11
CA LYS A 875 11.38 -27.77 -10.31
C LYS A 875 11.11 -29.25 -10.05
N GLY A 876 11.94 -30.15 -10.60
CA GLY A 876 11.79 -31.58 -10.35
C GLY A 876 11.93 -31.94 -8.88
N ILE A 877 12.90 -31.35 -8.19
CA ILE A 877 13.10 -31.52 -6.74
C ILE A 877 11.90 -30.96 -5.95
N ALA A 878 11.41 -29.78 -6.30
CA ALA A 878 10.26 -29.13 -5.66
C ALA A 878 8.95 -29.89 -5.85
N LEU A 879 8.71 -30.47 -7.02
CA LEU A 879 7.53 -31.30 -7.29
C LEU A 879 7.62 -32.68 -6.62
N ALA A 880 8.81 -33.29 -6.59
CA ALA A 880 9.05 -34.52 -5.84
C ALA A 880 8.80 -34.33 -4.33
N PHE A 881 9.20 -33.19 -3.77
CA PHE A 881 8.89 -32.85 -2.38
C PHE A 881 7.42 -32.52 -2.14
N GLN A 882 6.75 -31.78 -3.03
CA GLN A 882 5.30 -31.54 -2.93
C GLN A 882 4.52 -32.87 -2.93
N GLN A 883 4.80 -33.77 -3.87
CA GLN A 883 4.15 -35.08 -3.95
C GLN A 883 4.32 -35.86 -2.65
N VAL A 884 5.55 -36.04 -2.16
CA VAL A 884 5.80 -36.85 -0.95
C VAL A 884 5.25 -36.17 0.31
N ALA A 885 5.17 -34.84 0.35
CA ALA A 885 4.51 -34.12 1.43
C ALA A 885 2.98 -34.31 1.41
N GLU A 886 2.38 -34.31 0.22
CA GLU A 886 0.94 -34.56 0.00
C GLU A 886 0.57 -36.01 0.34
N ASP A 887 1.39 -36.99 -0.08
CA ASP A 887 1.25 -38.42 0.22
C ASP A 887 1.26 -38.73 1.74
N ILE A 888 1.85 -37.86 2.58
CA ILE A 888 1.94 -38.04 4.05
C ILE A 888 1.17 -36.99 4.88
N GLY A 889 0.53 -36.00 4.24
CA GLY A 889 -0.22 -34.93 4.91
C GLY A 889 0.63 -33.84 5.59
N ASP A 890 1.88 -33.61 5.15
CA ASP A 890 2.78 -32.59 5.72
C ASP A 890 2.65 -31.23 4.99
N GLU A 891 1.59 -30.48 5.33
CA GLU A 891 1.26 -29.17 4.72
C GLU A 891 2.42 -28.15 4.80
N GLU A 892 3.22 -28.20 5.86
CA GLU A 892 4.37 -27.30 6.06
C GLU A 892 5.49 -27.66 5.08
N ALA A 893 5.83 -28.96 4.94
CA ALA A 893 6.80 -29.40 3.95
C ALA A 893 6.31 -29.17 2.52
N TRP A 894 5.02 -29.34 2.24
CA TRP A 894 4.42 -28.99 0.95
C TRP A 894 4.56 -27.50 0.66
N THR A 895 4.29 -26.63 1.64
CA THR A 895 4.41 -25.17 1.52
C THR A 895 5.86 -24.74 1.27
N MET A 896 6.83 -25.31 1.99
CA MET A 896 8.25 -25.08 1.74
C MET A 896 8.66 -25.57 0.33
N ALA A 897 8.20 -26.75 -0.10
CA ALA A 897 8.41 -27.25 -1.45
C ALA A 897 7.75 -26.36 -2.53
N LYS A 898 6.64 -25.70 -2.19
CA LYS A 898 5.97 -24.73 -3.08
C LYS A 898 6.80 -23.48 -3.31
N ARG A 899 7.48 -22.96 -2.28
CA ARG A 899 8.43 -21.84 -2.41
C ARG A 899 9.56 -22.19 -3.38
N LEU A 900 10.12 -23.41 -3.30
CA LEU A 900 11.13 -23.91 -4.25
C LEU A 900 10.61 -23.96 -5.70
N GLN A 901 9.34 -24.32 -5.91
CA GLN A 901 8.72 -24.27 -7.25
C GLN A 901 8.62 -22.83 -7.76
N LEU A 902 8.16 -21.87 -6.94
CA LEU A 902 8.07 -20.46 -7.32
C LEU A 902 9.42 -19.88 -7.74
N VAL A 903 10.49 -20.18 -6.98
CA VAL A 903 11.88 -19.79 -7.35
C VAL A 903 12.33 -20.40 -8.68
N ALA A 904 11.93 -21.63 -8.99
CA ALA A 904 12.26 -22.29 -10.26
C ALA A 904 11.48 -21.73 -11.45
N GLU A 905 10.20 -21.43 -11.28
CA GLU A 905 9.26 -21.03 -12.35
C GLU A 905 9.13 -19.51 -12.55
N GLY A 906 9.61 -18.71 -11.59
CA GLY A 906 9.54 -17.24 -11.61
C GLY A 906 10.11 -16.59 -12.87
N GLY A 907 9.47 -15.48 -13.28
CA GLY A 907 9.80 -14.66 -14.43
C GLY A 907 11.07 -13.80 -14.28
N VAL A 908 11.68 -13.76 -13.10
CA VAL A 908 13.01 -13.17 -12.84
C VAL A 908 14.10 -14.24 -12.84
N TYR A 909 15.31 -13.90 -13.28
CA TYR A 909 16.54 -14.66 -13.06
C TYR A 909 17.44 -13.94 -12.05
N TRP A 910 18.33 -14.70 -11.42
CA TRP A 910 19.19 -14.20 -10.34
C TRP A 910 20.59 -13.96 -10.87
N ASP A 911 21.01 -12.70 -10.93
CA ASP A 911 22.33 -12.35 -11.42
C ASP A 911 23.27 -11.81 -10.35
N GLU A 912 24.55 -12.09 -10.55
CA GLU A 912 25.64 -11.86 -9.60
C GLU A 912 26.13 -10.41 -9.72
N VAL A 913 26.08 -9.64 -8.63
CA VAL A 913 26.69 -8.30 -8.56
C VAL A 913 28.21 -8.44 -8.69
N VAL A 914 28.81 -7.70 -9.63
CA VAL A 914 30.26 -7.75 -9.94
C VAL A 914 31.01 -6.45 -9.68
N SER A 915 30.32 -5.30 -9.62
CA SER A 915 30.86 -4.11 -8.96
C SER A 915 29.75 -3.28 -8.29
N VAL A 916 30.18 -2.57 -7.25
CA VAL A 916 29.42 -1.60 -6.46
C VAL A 916 30.35 -0.41 -6.33
N GLU A 917 30.00 0.71 -6.96
CA GLU A 917 30.85 1.91 -7.08
C GLU A 917 30.06 3.12 -6.55
N GLU A 918 30.61 3.88 -5.59
CA GLU A 918 30.14 5.26 -5.38
C GLU A 918 30.56 6.10 -6.59
N VAL A 919 29.66 6.95 -7.08
CA VAL A 919 29.93 7.87 -8.19
C VAL A 919 29.40 9.27 -7.90
N ARG A 920 30.13 10.29 -8.35
CA ARG A 920 29.68 11.69 -8.32
C ARG A 920 28.74 11.96 -9.51
N PRO A 921 27.56 12.55 -9.28
CA PRO A 921 26.66 13.04 -10.33
C PRO A 921 27.31 14.01 -11.31
N GLU A 922 28.16 14.90 -10.81
CA GLU A 922 28.77 15.98 -11.60
C GLU A 922 29.79 15.43 -12.62
N GLU A 923 30.51 14.36 -12.25
CA GLU A 923 31.43 13.63 -13.15
C GLU A 923 30.72 12.90 -14.30
N LEU A 924 29.39 12.72 -14.18
CA LEU A 924 28.55 11.96 -15.11
C LEU A 924 27.49 12.82 -15.82
N GLY A 925 27.44 14.13 -15.54
CA GLY A 925 26.49 15.07 -16.15
C GLY A 925 25.06 14.97 -15.63
N ILE A 926 24.84 14.42 -14.43
CA ILE A 926 23.51 14.12 -13.89
C ILE A 926 22.91 15.35 -13.20
N GLU A 927 21.92 16.00 -13.81
CA GLU A 927 21.20 17.13 -13.17
C GLU A 927 20.00 16.64 -12.33
N TYR A 928 19.26 15.64 -12.81
CA TYR A 928 18.02 15.15 -12.18
C TYR A 928 18.04 13.63 -11.96
N LEU A 929 17.32 13.22 -10.91
CA LEU A 929 16.93 11.83 -10.64
C LEU A 929 15.41 11.71 -10.70
N TYR A 930 14.90 10.51 -10.99
CA TYR A 930 13.50 10.26 -11.32
C TYR A 930 12.93 9.03 -10.61
N ASP A 931 11.63 9.03 -10.32
CA ASP A 931 10.91 7.89 -9.74
C ASP A 931 9.44 7.84 -10.23
N LEU A 932 8.77 6.71 -10.03
CA LEU A 932 7.41 6.42 -10.49
C LEU A 932 6.52 5.91 -9.34
N THR A 933 5.38 6.56 -9.08
CA THR A 933 4.34 5.93 -8.24
C THR A 933 3.60 4.90 -9.08
N VAL A 934 3.90 3.63 -8.83
CA VAL A 934 3.24 2.46 -9.41
C VAL A 934 2.16 2.00 -8.44
N ASP A 935 0.94 1.79 -8.93
CA ASP A 935 -0.20 1.37 -8.12
C ASP A 935 -0.11 -0.12 -7.74
N ASP A 936 -0.76 -0.50 -6.63
CA ASP A 936 -0.91 -1.84 -6.02
C ASP A 936 0.38 -2.62 -5.67
N ASP A 937 1.28 -2.90 -6.63
CA ASP A 937 2.50 -3.72 -6.45
C ASP A 937 3.70 -2.89 -5.97
N HIS A 938 3.64 -1.57 -6.14
CA HIS A 938 4.63 -0.55 -5.74
C HIS A 938 6.09 -0.84 -6.13
N ASN A 939 6.28 -1.63 -7.20
CA ASN A 939 7.59 -1.96 -7.77
C ASN A 939 7.55 -1.94 -9.31
N TYR A 940 8.69 -1.66 -9.96
CA TYR A 940 8.81 -1.67 -11.42
C TYR A 940 10.19 -2.12 -11.90
N VAL A 941 10.25 -2.54 -13.16
CA VAL A 941 11.48 -2.99 -13.83
C VAL A 941 12.26 -1.79 -14.43
N ALA A 942 13.42 -1.48 -13.86
CA ALA A 942 14.35 -0.44 -14.30
C ALA A 942 15.74 -1.03 -14.63
N ASN A 943 16.23 -0.85 -15.86
CA ASN A 943 17.40 -1.57 -16.42
C ASN A 943 17.37 -3.10 -16.20
N GLY A 944 16.18 -3.66 -15.93
CA GLY A 944 15.95 -5.07 -15.59
C GLY A 944 15.65 -5.39 -14.11
N ILE A 945 15.75 -4.43 -13.17
CA ILE A 945 15.85 -4.62 -11.70
C ILE A 945 14.66 -3.94 -10.94
N LEU A 946 14.39 -4.22 -9.63
CA LEU A 946 13.10 -4.03 -8.90
C LEU A 946 13.22 -3.48 -7.40
N VAL A 947 12.17 -2.86 -6.77
CA VAL A 947 12.18 -1.90 -5.57
C VAL A 947 11.16 -2.11 -4.36
N SER A 948 10.85 -1.13 -3.42
CA SER A 948 9.65 -0.93 -2.47
C SER A 948 9.86 -0.80 -0.86
N ASN A 949 9.00 -0.06 -0.03
CA ASN A 949 9.25 0.82 1.22
C ASN A 949 8.13 1.24 2.39
N CYS A 950 8.21 1.37 3.79
CA CYS A 950 7.09 2.01 4.71
C CYS A 950 6.64 1.52 6.21
N MET A 951 5.37 1.78 6.75
CA MET A 951 4.79 1.81 8.21
C MET A 951 3.53 0.94 8.78
N GLY A 952 3.44 0.42 10.08
CA GLY A 952 2.22 -0.26 10.73
C GLY A 952 2.31 -1.13 12.08
N THR A 953 1.29 -1.98 12.53
CA THR A 953 0.98 -2.54 13.93
C THR A 953 0.61 -4.11 14.16
N ILE A 954 0.41 -4.71 15.41
CA ILE A 954 -0.05 -6.15 15.74
C ILE A 954 -0.35 -6.60 17.25
N HIS A 955 -0.76 -7.86 17.53
CA HIS A 955 -0.72 -8.65 18.81
C HIS A 955 0.48 -9.64 18.98
N SER A 956 1.09 -9.78 20.19
CA SER A 956 2.14 -10.79 20.55
C SER A 956 2.51 -10.77 22.07
N ASN A 957 3.49 -11.56 22.56
CA ASN A 957 4.03 -11.48 23.94
C ASN A 957 5.53 -11.08 24.04
N SER A 958 6.29 -11.03 22.94
CA SER A 958 7.68 -10.51 22.90
C SER A 958 8.05 -9.97 21.51
N ALA A 959 9.06 -9.10 21.39
CA ALA A 959 9.38 -8.50 20.09
C ALA A 959 9.80 -9.55 19.05
N ARG A 960 10.42 -10.67 19.46
CA ARG A 960 10.76 -11.76 18.55
C ARG A 960 9.57 -12.67 18.19
N GLU A 961 8.62 -12.90 19.11
CA GLU A 961 7.36 -13.59 18.77
C GLU A 961 6.51 -12.76 17.78
N THR A 962 6.53 -11.44 17.94
CA THR A 962 5.88 -10.47 17.03
C THR A 962 6.21 -10.74 15.57
N ILE A 963 7.51 -10.91 15.27
CA ILE A 963 7.99 -11.22 13.93
C ILE A 963 7.47 -12.58 13.44
N VAL A 964 7.55 -13.62 14.27
CA VAL A 964 7.07 -14.96 13.91
C VAL A 964 5.56 -14.97 13.61
N ARG A 965 4.76 -14.15 14.33
CA ARG A 965 3.31 -14.02 14.09
C ARG A 965 2.98 -13.25 12.82
N LEU A 966 3.77 -12.24 12.46
CA LEU A 966 3.67 -11.56 11.16
C LEU A 966 3.95 -12.53 10.00
N GLU A 967 4.99 -13.34 10.13
CA GLU A 967 5.44 -14.30 9.11
C GLU A 967 4.51 -15.50 8.92
N SER A 968 3.71 -15.83 9.94
CA SER A 968 2.84 -17.02 9.97
C SER A 968 1.46 -16.75 9.34
N PRO A 969 0.75 -17.78 8.86
CA PRO A 969 -0.68 -17.67 8.57
C PRO A 969 -1.49 -17.23 9.81
N PRO A 970 -2.57 -16.45 9.64
CA PRO A 970 -3.12 -15.93 8.38
C PRO A 970 -2.41 -14.67 7.83
N MET A 971 -1.51 -14.05 8.59
CA MET A 971 -0.89 -12.76 8.25
C MET A 971 0.09 -12.85 7.08
N ASN A 972 0.89 -13.91 7.00
CA ASN A 972 1.74 -14.25 5.86
C ASN A 972 2.64 -13.09 5.36
N VAL A 973 3.09 -12.21 6.24
CA VAL A 973 3.99 -11.10 5.92
C VAL A 973 5.36 -11.69 5.56
N PRO A 974 5.85 -11.51 4.33
CA PRO A 974 7.17 -11.99 3.96
C PRO A 974 8.26 -11.38 4.86
N ARG A 975 9.17 -12.21 5.40
CA ARG A 975 10.27 -11.80 6.31
C ARG A 975 11.08 -10.59 5.80
N ILE A 976 11.27 -10.54 4.48
CA ILE A 976 11.81 -9.42 3.69
C ILE A 976 11.20 -8.04 4.00
N MET A 977 9.90 -7.98 4.30
CA MET A 977 9.16 -6.72 4.49
C MET A 977 9.22 -6.25 5.95
N ILE A 978 9.62 -7.11 6.89
CA ILE A 978 9.75 -6.79 8.31
C ILE A 978 10.68 -5.59 8.60
N PRO A 979 11.86 -5.42 7.95
CA PRO A 979 12.75 -4.29 8.19
C PRO A 979 12.25 -2.91 7.70
N ALA A 980 11.06 -2.84 7.08
CA ALA A 980 10.39 -1.57 6.85
C ALA A 980 9.87 -0.98 8.18
N LEU A 981 9.45 -1.86 9.12
CA LEU A 981 9.15 -1.49 10.48
C LEU A 981 10.43 -1.02 11.20
N ASP A 982 10.37 0.10 11.91
CA ASP A 982 11.50 0.64 12.65
C ASP A 982 11.49 0.20 14.12
N VAL A 983 10.32 0.23 14.78
CA VAL A 983 10.18 0.08 16.24
C VAL A 983 9.04 -0.84 16.64
N ILE A 984 9.32 -1.78 17.54
CA ILE A 984 8.35 -2.63 18.24
C ILE A 984 8.25 -2.16 19.70
N ILE A 985 7.04 -1.83 20.15
CA ILE A 985 6.75 -1.48 21.54
C ILE A 985 5.97 -2.63 22.19
N MET A 986 6.63 -3.40 23.06
CA MET A 986 6.01 -4.52 23.75
C MET A 986 5.35 -4.10 25.06
N GLN A 987 4.04 -4.28 25.19
CA GLN A 987 3.26 -3.92 26.37
C GLN A 987 2.52 -5.11 26.99
N VAL A 988 2.78 -5.34 28.29
CA VAL A 988 2.29 -6.50 29.04
C VAL A 988 1.43 -6.07 30.23
N ARG A 989 0.40 -6.89 30.52
CA ARG A 989 -0.44 -6.79 31.71
C ARG A 989 0.16 -7.66 32.82
N PHE A 990 0.62 -7.05 33.91
CA PHE A 990 1.06 -7.76 35.11
C PHE A 990 -0.01 -7.70 36.21
N ASN A 991 -0.09 -8.74 37.04
CA ASN A 991 -0.86 -8.71 38.29
C ASN A 991 0.12 -8.60 39.47
N ASN A 992 0.28 -7.39 39.99
CA ASN A 992 1.16 -7.08 41.11
C ASN A 992 0.42 -7.26 42.44
N ARG A 993 1.00 -8.02 43.37
CA ARG A 993 0.38 -8.34 44.69
C ARG A 993 0.05 -7.12 45.55
N LYS A 994 0.67 -5.95 45.30
CA LYS A 994 0.39 -4.69 46.01
C LYS A 994 -0.34 -3.66 45.15
N LYS A 995 -0.04 -3.57 43.85
CA LYS A 995 -0.58 -2.55 42.93
C LYS A 995 -1.80 -3.00 42.09
N GLY A 996 -2.23 -4.27 42.18
CA GLY A 996 -3.32 -4.82 41.37
C GLY A 996 -2.87 -5.14 39.94
N THR A 997 -3.78 -5.08 38.96
CA THR A 997 -3.38 -5.09 37.54
C THR A 997 -2.61 -3.81 37.22
N ILE A 998 -1.39 -3.95 36.69
CA ILE A 998 -0.60 -2.85 36.13
C ILE A 998 -0.25 -3.15 34.66
N ARG A 999 -0.09 -2.10 33.87
CA ARG A 999 0.32 -2.18 32.46
C ARG A 999 1.68 -1.51 32.32
N ARG A 1000 2.62 -2.16 31.63
CA ARG A 1000 4.02 -1.72 31.45
C ARG A 1000 4.46 -1.99 30.03
N ILE A 1001 5.21 -1.07 29.44
CA ILE A 1001 6.13 -1.42 28.35
C ILE A 1001 7.21 -2.31 28.97
N THR A 1002 7.42 -3.50 28.40
CA THR A 1002 8.42 -4.47 28.86
C THR A 1002 9.72 -4.42 28.06
N GLU A 1003 9.61 -4.01 26.80
CA GLU A 1003 10.68 -4.01 25.82
C GLU A 1003 10.34 -2.97 24.74
N ILE A 1004 11.31 -2.14 24.38
CA ILE A 1004 11.27 -1.37 23.13
C ILE A 1004 12.43 -1.89 22.30
N ALA A 1005 12.12 -2.41 21.12
CA ALA A 1005 13.09 -3.04 20.24
C ALA A 1005 13.00 -2.45 18.83
N GLU A 1006 14.12 -1.93 18.34
CA GLU A 1006 14.23 -1.46 16.96
C GLU A 1006 14.55 -2.62 16.03
N VAL A 1007 13.99 -2.65 14.82
CA VAL A 1007 14.37 -3.64 13.81
C VAL A 1007 15.67 -3.19 13.16
N SER A 1008 16.78 -3.89 13.42
CA SER A 1008 18.10 -3.52 12.89
C SER A 1008 18.42 -4.14 11.53
N GLY A 1009 17.72 -5.21 11.15
CA GLY A 1009 17.82 -5.84 9.84
C GLY A 1009 17.51 -7.33 9.86
N ILE A 1010 18.09 -8.08 8.92
CA ILE A 1010 18.01 -9.55 8.86
C ILE A 1010 19.44 -10.10 8.79
N GLU A 1011 19.76 -11.05 9.65
CA GLU A 1011 21.03 -11.77 9.66
C GLU A 1011 20.76 -13.28 9.65
N GLY A 1012 21.30 -13.98 8.66
CA GLY A 1012 21.04 -15.41 8.46
C GLY A 1012 19.55 -15.70 8.26
N GLU A 1013 18.98 -16.51 9.14
CA GLU A 1013 17.55 -16.85 9.18
C GLU A 1013 16.79 -16.13 10.33
N SER A 1014 17.32 -15.00 10.81
CA SER A 1014 16.73 -14.24 11.91
C SER A 1014 16.63 -12.74 11.64
N VAL A 1015 15.45 -12.16 11.89
CA VAL A 1015 15.30 -10.71 12.04
C VAL A 1015 16.03 -10.29 13.31
N GLN A 1016 16.91 -9.29 13.19
CA GLN A 1016 17.65 -8.73 14.31
C GLN A 1016 16.88 -7.56 14.93
N LEU A 1017 16.90 -7.55 16.27
CA LEU A 1017 16.12 -6.67 17.12
C LEU A 1017 17.07 -6.03 18.14
N ASN A 1018 17.26 -4.72 18.02
CA ASN A 1018 18.02 -3.93 18.97
C ASN A 1018 17.07 -3.52 20.10
N THR A 1019 16.98 -4.34 21.15
CA THR A 1019 16.25 -3.96 22.38
C THR A 1019 16.97 -2.77 23.04
N ILE A 1020 16.47 -1.55 22.82
CA ILE A 1020 17.03 -0.29 23.34
C ILE A 1020 16.60 -0.03 24.79
N TYR A 1021 15.40 -0.46 25.19
CA TYR A 1021 14.90 -0.37 26.57
C TYR A 1021 14.33 -1.72 27.03
N LYS A 1022 14.55 -2.06 28.30
CA LYS A 1022 14.07 -3.30 28.92
C LYS A 1022 13.60 -3.10 30.34
N TYR A 1023 12.44 -3.68 30.66
CA TYR A 1023 11.81 -3.59 31.98
C TYR A 1023 12.48 -4.49 33.02
N ASN A 1024 12.59 -3.97 34.24
CA ASN A 1024 13.10 -4.65 35.42
C ASN A 1024 11.95 -4.88 36.44
N PRO A 1025 11.34 -6.09 36.46
CA PRO A 1025 10.21 -6.38 37.35
C PRO A 1025 10.52 -6.28 38.84
N ALA A 1026 11.78 -6.33 39.26
CA ALA A 1026 12.18 -6.21 40.66
C ALA A 1026 12.12 -4.76 41.17
N LYS A 1027 12.25 -3.78 40.26
CA LYS A 1027 12.18 -2.35 40.59
C LYS A 1027 10.88 -1.65 40.17
N ASP A 1028 10.09 -2.24 39.26
CA ASP A 1028 8.96 -1.58 38.58
C ASP A 1028 9.42 -0.42 37.66
N GLU A 1029 10.65 -0.53 37.12
CA GLU A 1029 11.33 0.46 36.28
C GLU A 1029 11.67 -0.13 34.90
N ILE A 1030 11.62 0.69 33.85
CA ILE A 1030 12.18 0.36 32.52
C ILE A 1030 13.49 1.13 32.32
N ASN A 1031 14.53 0.43 31.90
CA ASN A 1031 15.91 0.93 31.87
C ASN A 1031 16.47 0.84 30.43
N PRO A 1032 17.33 1.78 29.99
CA PRO A 1032 18.08 1.64 28.75
C PRO A 1032 19.04 0.45 28.83
N THR A 1033 19.27 -0.22 27.70
CA THR A 1033 20.17 -1.39 27.62
C THR A 1033 21.63 -1.03 27.31
N GLY A 1034 21.91 0.24 27.01
CA GLY A 1034 23.19 0.69 26.46
C GLY A 1034 23.37 0.45 24.96
N VAL A 1035 22.38 -0.11 24.27
CA VAL A 1035 22.37 -0.25 22.80
C VAL A 1035 21.99 1.10 22.17
N PRO A 1036 22.81 1.69 21.27
CA PRO A 1036 22.45 2.93 20.59
C PRO A 1036 21.21 2.79 19.70
N SER A 1037 20.38 3.84 19.65
CA SER A 1037 19.21 3.90 18.78
C SER A 1037 19.61 4.09 17.31
N ARG A 1038 19.27 3.10 16.48
CA ARG A 1038 19.34 3.18 15.01
C ARG A 1038 18.40 4.26 14.50
N VAL A 1039 17.22 4.42 15.08
CA VAL A 1039 16.21 5.38 14.61
C VAL A 1039 16.66 6.82 14.85
N MET A 1040 17.26 7.13 16.01
CA MET A 1040 17.89 8.44 16.26
C MET A 1040 19.04 8.70 15.28
N ASN A 1041 19.92 7.72 15.03
CA ASN A 1041 21.02 7.88 14.09
C ASN A 1041 20.53 8.14 12.65
N GLN A 1042 19.48 7.45 12.20
CA GLN A 1042 18.86 7.71 10.90
C GLN A 1042 18.16 9.07 10.83
N LEU A 1043 17.57 9.55 11.94
CA LEU A 1043 17.03 10.91 12.02
C LEU A 1043 18.14 11.96 11.93
N ALA A 1044 19.32 11.73 12.54
CA ALA A 1044 20.47 12.62 12.42
C ALA A 1044 20.94 12.72 10.96
N GLU A 1045 21.18 11.57 10.32
CA GLU A 1045 21.56 11.46 8.91
C GLU A 1045 20.56 12.12 7.95
N HIS A 1046 19.26 12.07 8.26
CA HIS A 1046 18.19 12.59 7.40
C HIS A 1046 17.86 14.07 7.64
N THR A 1047 17.95 14.56 8.88
CA THR A 1047 17.69 15.97 9.23
C THR A 1047 18.93 16.86 9.03
N GLY A 1048 20.13 16.27 9.11
CA GLY A 1048 21.39 17.00 9.17
C GLY A 1048 21.81 17.43 10.58
N LEU A 1049 20.99 17.13 11.59
CA LEU A 1049 21.30 17.39 13.01
C LEU A 1049 22.35 16.40 13.54
N THR A 1050 23.16 16.85 14.47
CA THR A 1050 24.03 16.01 15.28
C THR A 1050 23.23 15.15 16.26
N THR A 1051 23.88 14.12 16.82
CA THR A 1051 23.31 13.33 17.93
C THR A 1051 23.09 14.15 19.20
N GLU A 1052 23.81 15.27 19.38
CA GLU A 1052 23.64 16.18 20.50
C GLU A 1052 22.41 17.09 20.32
N GLU A 1053 22.25 17.73 19.14
CA GLU A 1053 21.06 18.53 18.82
C GLU A 1053 19.76 17.68 18.85
N LEU A 1054 19.82 16.41 18.45
CA LEU A 1054 18.69 15.48 18.61
C LEU A 1054 18.37 15.14 20.08
N LEU A 1055 19.37 15.14 20.97
CA LEU A 1055 19.14 14.96 22.40
C LEU A 1055 18.54 16.23 23.02
N GLU A 1056 18.92 17.42 22.54
CA GLU A 1056 18.28 18.68 22.90
C GLU A 1056 16.82 18.72 22.44
N GLU A 1057 16.50 18.36 21.19
CA GLU A 1057 15.12 18.24 20.70
C GLU A 1057 14.28 17.23 21.49
N ARG A 1058 14.90 16.13 21.96
CA ARG A 1058 14.27 15.18 22.87
C ARG A 1058 14.03 15.81 24.26
N LEU A 1059 15.00 16.55 24.80
CA LEU A 1059 14.89 17.20 26.11
C LEU A 1059 13.86 18.33 26.14
N LYS A 1060 13.71 19.13 25.06
CA LYS A 1060 12.62 20.11 24.92
C LYS A 1060 11.25 19.44 25.06
N ARG A 1061 11.06 18.30 24.37
CA ARG A 1061 9.84 17.47 24.48
C ARG A 1061 9.68 16.83 25.87
N GLU A 1062 10.77 16.43 26.52
CA GLU A 1062 10.76 15.92 27.90
C GLU A 1062 10.29 16.98 28.91
N VAL A 1063 10.76 18.22 28.76
CA VAL A 1063 10.37 19.40 29.56
C VAL A 1063 8.86 19.69 29.43
N VAL A 1064 8.32 19.71 28.21
CA VAL A 1064 6.88 19.92 27.96
C VAL A 1064 6.02 18.83 28.61
N LEU A 1065 6.45 17.57 28.52
CA LEU A 1065 5.79 16.45 29.19
C LEU A 1065 5.90 16.53 30.73
N GLN A 1066 7.05 16.94 31.27
CA GLN A 1066 7.24 17.13 32.71
C GLN A 1066 6.33 18.25 33.25
N TRP A 1067 6.25 19.38 32.54
CA TRP A 1067 5.36 20.50 32.91
C TRP A 1067 3.90 20.08 32.96
N MET A 1068 3.38 19.36 31.94
CA MET A 1068 2.02 18.81 31.97
C MET A 1068 1.82 17.77 33.10
N VAL A 1069 2.85 16.98 33.43
CA VAL A 1069 2.81 16.09 34.59
C VAL A 1069 2.63 16.88 35.89
N GLU A 1070 3.44 17.92 36.12
CA GLU A 1070 3.42 18.77 37.32
C GLU A 1070 2.11 19.57 37.46
N LYS A 1071 1.65 20.22 36.38
CA LYS A 1071 0.42 21.03 36.37
C LYS A 1071 -0.86 20.22 36.50
N GLY A 1072 -0.80 18.90 36.36
CA GLY A 1072 -1.96 18.02 36.48
C GLY A 1072 -2.78 17.89 35.19
N ILE A 1073 -2.40 18.60 34.12
CA ILE A 1073 -3.00 18.55 32.77
C ILE A 1073 -3.11 17.09 32.32
N ARG A 1074 -4.30 16.67 31.87
CA ARG A 1074 -4.61 15.26 31.61
C ARG A 1074 -5.64 14.99 30.53
N SER A 1075 -6.59 15.90 30.28
CA SER A 1075 -7.63 15.64 29.27
C SER A 1075 -7.04 15.59 27.86
N ILE A 1076 -7.68 14.86 26.95
CA ILE A 1076 -7.24 14.82 25.54
C ILE A 1076 -7.20 16.21 24.89
N GLU A 1077 -8.12 17.10 25.26
CA GLU A 1077 -8.25 18.43 24.68
C GLU A 1077 -7.10 19.35 25.11
N GLU A 1078 -6.78 19.41 26.41
CA GLU A 1078 -5.65 20.18 26.93
C GLU A 1078 -4.30 19.63 26.45
N VAL A 1079 -4.09 18.31 26.57
CA VAL A 1079 -2.82 17.67 26.16
C VAL A 1079 -2.60 17.85 24.65
N GLY A 1080 -3.66 17.69 23.85
CA GLY A 1080 -3.62 17.98 22.42
C GLY A 1080 -3.37 19.45 22.10
N HIS A 1081 -3.95 20.39 22.87
CA HIS A 1081 -3.70 21.82 22.72
C HIS A 1081 -2.22 22.17 22.94
N TYR A 1082 -1.61 21.75 24.06
CA TYR A 1082 -0.21 22.07 24.36
C TYR A 1082 0.80 21.38 23.43
N ILE A 1083 0.51 20.18 22.94
CA ILE A 1083 1.34 19.54 21.90
C ILE A 1083 1.26 20.31 20.58
N ARG A 1084 0.08 20.82 20.20
CA ARG A 1084 -0.07 21.69 19.01
C ARG A 1084 0.58 23.07 19.20
N GLU A 1085 0.50 23.66 20.40
CA GLU A 1085 1.17 24.92 20.75
C GLU A 1085 2.69 24.79 20.54
N PHE A 1086 3.29 23.71 21.06
CA PHE A 1086 4.70 23.37 20.85
C PHE A 1086 5.06 23.17 19.36
N TYR A 1087 4.17 22.58 18.54
CA TYR A 1087 4.38 22.45 17.09
C TYR A 1087 4.28 23.78 16.31
N ILE A 1088 3.58 24.78 16.85
CA ILE A 1088 3.38 26.09 16.20
C ILE A 1088 4.48 27.07 16.62
N ASN A 1089 4.82 27.11 17.90
CA ASN A 1089 5.87 27.98 18.44
C ASN A 1089 6.58 27.32 19.64
N PRO A 1090 7.66 26.53 19.41
CA PRO A 1090 8.41 25.88 20.47
C PRO A 1090 9.01 26.86 21.48
N GLU A 1091 9.50 28.01 21.02
CA GLU A 1091 10.22 28.99 21.83
C GLU A 1091 9.30 29.68 22.83
N ASP A 1092 8.15 30.19 22.38
CA ASP A 1092 7.15 30.82 23.26
C ASP A 1092 6.52 29.79 24.22
N THR A 1093 6.29 28.55 23.76
CA THR A 1093 5.84 27.45 24.62
C THR A 1093 6.86 27.19 25.75
N LEU A 1094 8.16 27.11 25.44
CA LEU A 1094 9.21 26.89 26.43
C LEU A 1094 9.42 28.10 27.36
N ALA A 1095 9.33 29.33 26.85
CA ALA A 1095 9.43 30.55 27.66
C ALA A 1095 8.24 30.71 28.62
N ARG A 1096 7.02 30.36 28.18
CA ARG A 1096 5.81 30.28 29.01
C ARG A 1096 5.95 29.20 30.08
N ILE A 1097 6.50 28.03 29.73
CA ILE A 1097 6.84 26.97 30.69
C ILE A 1097 7.87 27.47 31.71
N GLU A 1098 8.92 28.20 31.31
CA GLU A 1098 9.95 28.72 32.23
C GLU A 1098 9.35 29.54 33.39
N GLN A 1099 8.41 30.43 33.06
CA GLN A 1099 7.77 31.37 33.99
C GLN A 1099 6.79 30.69 34.94
N ASP A 1100 6.19 29.57 34.54
CA ASP A 1100 5.13 28.86 35.26
C ASP A 1100 5.63 27.54 35.91
N SER A 1101 6.93 27.25 35.82
CA SER A 1101 7.54 25.98 36.26
C SER A 1101 7.98 25.92 37.73
N SER A 1102 8.24 24.70 38.20
CA SER A 1102 9.05 24.46 39.39
C SER A 1102 10.52 24.85 39.14
N LEU A 1103 11.25 25.21 40.21
CA LEU A 1103 12.63 25.72 40.12
C LEU A 1103 13.60 24.75 39.41
N GLU A 1104 13.44 23.43 39.61
CA GLU A 1104 14.19 22.40 38.90
C GLU A 1104 13.88 22.38 37.39
N LEU A 1105 12.60 22.53 37.03
CA LEU A 1105 12.16 22.51 35.63
C LEU A 1105 12.54 23.81 34.90
N THR A 1106 12.46 24.96 35.57
CA THR A 1106 13.04 26.24 35.10
C THR A 1106 14.54 26.11 34.83
N GLU A 1107 15.29 25.39 35.69
CA GLU A 1107 16.71 25.09 35.43
C GLU A 1107 16.95 24.13 34.26
N LYS A 1108 16.02 23.23 33.94
CA LYS A 1108 16.08 22.38 32.74
C LYS A 1108 15.78 23.18 31.47
N VAL A 1109 14.76 24.05 31.50
CA VAL A 1109 14.39 24.94 30.38
C VAL A 1109 15.59 25.79 29.97
N LYS A 1110 16.30 26.41 30.94
CA LYS A 1110 17.53 27.21 30.74
C LYS A 1110 18.78 26.45 30.26
N ARG A 1111 18.63 25.17 29.88
CA ARG A 1111 19.68 24.33 29.28
C ARG A 1111 19.26 23.80 27.91
N VAL A 1112 18.06 24.14 27.43
CA VAL A 1112 17.52 23.77 26.11
C VAL A 1112 16.93 24.97 25.33
N ILE A 1113 16.90 26.14 25.98
CA ILE A 1113 16.94 27.49 25.39
C ILE A 1113 18.38 27.98 25.52
#